data_AF-A0A5S9MN11-F1
#
_entry.id   AF-A0A5S9MN11-F1
#
_cell.length_a   1.000
_cell.length_b   1.000
_cell.length_c   1.000
_cell.angle_alpha   90.00
_cell.angle_beta   90.00
_cell.angle_gamma   90.00
#
_symmetry.space_group_name_H-M   'P 1'
#
loop_
_entity.id
_entity.type
_entity.pdbx_description
1 polymer ?
#
loop_
_entity_poly.entity_id
_entity_poly.type
_entity_poly.pdbx_seq_one_letter_code
_entity_poly.pdbx_strand_id
1 'polypeptide(L)'
;MADRLVAINTAAEPGEQLPEAVRTELLELSGDLTDTVSSAVDAAVPPAVDSAVTTAVGPAVDDNLAARAFGLADDGEGGVVFASDGVPTGGPSFELPGATVSGIAGAGTAGKAVLSAETEADARTAIGAADESASGAMRNLMSKLTRGVSDATWLSVSDSTGNETWEWVYLTTAWLASQFHEYTVLYRLWDTVGDADYATAVTVQTGTGTANGGGPFTLTVWNAAVAGSNTGYFQGSRFDAAIMKNADLVTVSHLHNQGLIGDTALLRQAQRNKYLSFVDEVAAVNPNAGVVCILQNPKTDFSSGAPSHPFEWQLMRALEVTRAAQWRGWGVIDVLQAFLDYVGDWEADLVVADGVHPSVAGQILWAALVQAAFERAMRVSVVTQPTAIPPARQLIANPELTSWESTNPDGVSMSSSPACVAAKETTIRETGPWSMKLTADVASGQPYAQWGGTADSLGINGLLANQTWTVAVRVYVPAANDQTVRVTLQDNNGSAQSTTNDVDASTRDRYCWVYVTKTFASNATTLHVRVSPRASGTAVVSCYVDRIYLMPGSVPSLAGGSPPITQVGASSVTFGSNEIQVNAEANMDRLYCDSTAFMSNNTGIAVFAYFTAKQDITINNLQVFTGSTAAAATPTLVKLGVYSVDPGTGDLTQIGVTASVHGTALNATYTEYTVPLTGSVSLTEGLPYAYAVLQVSGAAVATLQGKGPAGMGNQHFRAPRLSALVTAQTDLQSSYLGSAVGAKSGVPYICGTT
;
A
#
# COMPACT_ATOMS: atom_id res chain seq x y z
N MET A 1 12.58 -49.06 -3.89
CA MET A 1 12.95 -47.75 -4.48
C MET A 1 13.37 -46.76 -3.40
N ALA A 2 12.52 -46.54 -2.38
CA ALA A 2 12.89 -45.79 -1.18
C ALA A 2 14.22 -46.26 -0.54
N ASP A 3 14.41 -47.59 -0.38
CA ASP A 3 15.64 -48.14 0.21
C ASP A 3 16.91 -47.87 -0.61
N ARG A 4 16.78 -47.70 -1.93
CA ARG A 4 17.91 -47.39 -2.84
C ARG A 4 18.29 -45.90 -2.79
N LEU A 5 17.30 -45.01 -2.67
CA LEU A 5 17.52 -43.58 -2.48
C LEU A 5 18.17 -43.29 -1.12
N VAL A 6 17.77 -44.02 -0.08
CA VAL A 6 18.39 -43.94 1.26
C VAL A 6 19.86 -44.38 1.22
N ALA A 7 20.19 -45.44 0.46
CA ALA A 7 21.58 -45.92 0.31
C ALA A 7 22.49 -44.93 -0.45
N ILE A 8 21.97 -44.21 -1.45
CA ILE A 8 22.72 -43.17 -2.17
C ILE A 8 22.97 -41.96 -1.27
N ASN A 9 21.96 -41.56 -0.49
CA ASN A 9 22.04 -40.38 0.38
C ASN A 9 22.94 -40.59 1.61
N THR A 10 23.19 -41.85 2.01
CA THR A 10 24.08 -42.19 3.13
C THR A 10 25.53 -42.41 2.72
N ALA A 11 25.83 -42.56 1.42
CA ALA A 11 27.18 -42.82 0.93
C ALA A 11 27.94 -41.56 0.47
N ALA A 12 27.24 -40.43 0.28
CA ALA A 12 27.86 -39.18 -0.16
C ALA A 12 28.19 -38.27 1.04
N GLU A 13 29.45 -37.85 1.16
CA GLU A 13 29.87 -36.83 2.13
C GLU A 13 29.26 -35.46 1.75
N PRO A 14 28.85 -34.62 2.72
CA PRO A 14 28.23 -33.33 2.43
C PRO A 14 29.16 -32.43 1.61
N GLY A 15 28.76 -32.13 0.36
CA GLY A 15 29.47 -31.22 -0.54
C GLY A 15 30.10 -31.86 -1.77
N GLU A 16 30.07 -33.19 -1.91
CA GLU A 16 30.54 -33.86 -3.12
C GLU A 16 29.41 -34.08 -4.14
N GLN A 17 29.66 -33.79 -5.42
CA GLN A 17 28.68 -34.04 -6.47
C GLN A 17 28.55 -35.56 -6.70
N LEU A 18 27.30 -36.04 -6.82
CA LEU A 18 27.03 -37.44 -7.16
C LEU A 18 27.71 -37.82 -8.49
N PRO A 19 28.27 -39.04 -8.62
CA PRO A 19 28.89 -39.50 -9.85
C PRO A 19 27.93 -39.39 -11.05
N GLU A 20 28.47 -39.01 -12.21
CA GLU A 20 27.72 -38.78 -13.46
C GLU A 20 26.70 -39.88 -13.77
N ALA A 21 27.10 -41.15 -13.62
CA ALA A 21 26.23 -42.30 -13.87
C ALA A 21 24.97 -42.32 -12.99
N VAL A 22 25.06 -41.89 -11.73
CA VAL A 22 23.91 -41.82 -10.80
C VAL A 22 23.00 -40.64 -11.17
N ARG A 23 23.58 -39.52 -11.64
CA ARG A 23 22.81 -38.37 -12.10
C ARG A 23 22.03 -38.70 -13.37
N THR A 24 22.66 -39.41 -14.32
CA THR A 24 22.00 -39.87 -15.54
C THR A 24 20.88 -40.87 -15.24
N GLU A 25 21.11 -41.83 -14.33
CA GLU A 25 20.08 -42.79 -13.92
C GLU A 25 18.88 -42.09 -13.24
N LEU A 26 19.11 -41.07 -12.40
CA LEU A 26 18.03 -40.27 -11.78
C LEU A 26 17.22 -39.46 -12.80
N LEU A 27 17.88 -38.96 -13.85
CA LEU A 27 17.22 -38.22 -14.94
C LEU A 27 16.31 -39.14 -15.78
N GLU A 28 16.78 -40.35 -16.11
CA GLU A 28 15.96 -41.34 -16.83
C GLU A 28 14.74 -41.78 -15.99
N LEU A 29 14.92 -41.97 -14.68
CA LEU A 29 13.83 -42.29 -13.75
C LEU A 29 12.78 -41.17 -13.61
N SER A 30 13.17 -39.91 -13.77
CA SER A 30 12.23 -38.77 -13.71
C SER A 30 11.31 -38.70 -14.94
N GLY A 31 11.80 -39.16 -16.10
CA GLY A 31 11.00 -39.29 -17.32
C GLY A 31 9.92 -40.34 -17.18
N ASP A 32 10.28 -41.55 -16.74
CA ASP A 32 9.35 -42.67 -16.56
C ASP A 32 8.24 -42.38 -15.52
N LEU A 33 8.56 -41.61 -14.48
CA LEU A 33 7.57 -41.23 -13.45
C LEU A 33 6.52 -40.25 -14.01
N THR A 34 6.96 -39.33 -14.87
CA THR A 34 6.09 -38.34 -15.52
C THR A 34 5.11 -39.03 -16.47
N ASP A 35 5.60 -40.00 -17.24
CA ASP A 35 4.77 -40.79 -18.17
C ASP A 35 3.77 -41.69 -17.42
N THR A 36 4.18 -42.27 -16.29
CA THR A 36 3.29 -43.11 -15.46
C THR A 36 2.16 -42.30 -14.82
N VAL A 37 2.45 -41.09 -14.33
CA VAL A 37 1.43 -40.21 -13.74
C VAL A 37 0.47 -39.69 -14.81
N SER A 38 0.98 -39.30 -16.00
CA SER A 38 0.13 -38.85 -17.10
C SER A 38 -0.83 -39.94 -17.57
N SER A 39 -0.35 -41.19 -17.63
CA SER A 39 -1.17 -42.36 -17.97
C SER A 39 -2.30 -42.64 -16.97
N ALA A 40 -2.04 -42.40 -15.67
CA ALA A 40 -3.02 -42.61 -14.61
C ALA A 40 -4.10 -41.52 -14.56
N VAL A 41 -3.74 -40.28 -14.93
CA VAL A 41 -4.67 -39.14 -15.01
C VAL A 41 -5.62 -39.30 -16.21
N ASP A 42 -5.12 -39.74 -17.36
CA ASP A 42 -5.96 -39.96 -18.56
C ASP A 42 -6.96 -41.11 -18.40
N ALA A 43 -6.68 -42.09 -17.54
CA ALA A 43 -7.59 -43.19 -17.24
C ALA A 43 -8.74 -42.82 -16.30
N ALA A 44 -8.66 -41.68 -15.60
CA ALA A 44 -9.58 -41.31 -14.52
C ALA A 44 -10.71 -40.34 -14.95
N VAL A 45 -10.75 -39.89 -16.21
CA VAL A 45 -11.77 -38.95 -16.70
C VAL A 45 -12.90 -39.70 -17.45
N PRO A 46 -14.13 -39.77 -16.91
CA PRO A 46 -15.24 -40.38 -17.63
C PRO A 46 -15.86 -39.41 -18.65
N PRO A 47 -16.33 -39.88 -19.82
CA PRO A 47 -16.84 -39.02 -20.89
C PRO A 47 -18.25 -38.48 -20.59
N ALA A 48 -18.46 -37.21 -20.90
CA ALA A 48 -19.73 -36.50 -20.81
C ALA A 48 -20.80 -37.08 -21.75
N VAL A 49 -22.06 -37.13 -21.26
CA VAL A 49 -23.26 -37.35 -22.08
C VAL A 49 -23.95 -36.01 -22.28
N ASP A 50 -24.08 -35.62 -23.55
CA ASP A 50 -24.83 -34.43 -23.97
C ASP A 50 -26.12 -34.83 -24.73
N SER A 51 -27.13 -33.99 -24.53
CA SER A 51 -28.40 -33.82 -25.26
C SER A 51 -29.50 -34.89 -25.07
N ALA A 52 -30.68 -34.47 -24.58
CA ALA A 52 -31.76 -33.93 -25.44
C ALA A 52 -33.18 -34.02 -24.78
N VAL A 53 -33.94 -32.93 -24.93
CA VAL A 53 -35.39 -32.90 -25.28
C VAL A 53 -36.48 -32.87 -24.17
N THR A 54 -36.98 -31.64 -23.96
CA THR A 54 -38.38 -31.14 -23.92
C THR A 54 -39.41 -31.54 -22.84
N THR A 55 -39.89 -30.48 -22.16
CA THR A 55 -41.31 -30.06 -21.93
C THR A 55 -42.31 -31.04 -21.31
N ALA A 56 -42.81 -30.72 -20.09
CA ALA A 56 -44.18 -30.21 -19.84
C ALA A 56 -44.80 -30.65 -18.49
N VAL A 57 -45.53 -29.69 -17.87
CA VAL A 57 -46.63 -29.82 -16.90
C VAL A 57 -46.33 -30.09 -15.40
N GLY A 58 -46.36 -29.01 -14.62
CA GLY A 58 -47.36 -28.80 -13.55
C GLY A 58 -47.16 -29.44 -12.15
N PRO A 59 -47.85 -28.92 -11.10
CA PRO A 59 -47.25 -28.60 -9.80
C PRO A 59 -47.88 -29.30 -8.57
N ALA A 60 -47.15 -29.37 -7.45
CA ALA A 60 -47.62 -29.51 -6.06
C ALA A 60 -46.40 -29.51 -5.11
N VAL A 61 -46.21 -28.61 -4.13
CA VAL A 61 -46.92 -28.40 -2.85
C VAL A 61 -46.59 -29.49 -1.79
N ASP A 62 -45.94 -29.00 -0.73
CA ASP A 62 -45.91 -29.40 0.69
C ASP A 62 -45.21 -30.67 1.26
N ASP A 63 -44.52 -30.34 2.37
CA ASP A 63 -44.41 -31.00 3.67
C ASP A 63 -43.37 -32.10 3.98
N ASN A 64 -42.41 -31.71 4.84
CA ASN A 64 -42.17 -32.27 6.19
C ASN A 64 -42.67 -33.70 6.49
N LEU A 65 -41.77 -34.61 6.88
CA LEU A 65 -41.56 -35.05 8.29
C LEU A 65 -40.66 -36.31 8.36
N ALA A 66 -39.69 -36.22 9.27
CA ALA A 66 -39.24 -37.22 10.25
C ALA A 66 -38.83 -38.68 9.88
N ALA A 67 -37.71 -39.01 10.54
CA ALA A 67 -37.34 -40.30 11.15
C ALA A 67 -36.68 -41.36 10.26
N ARG A 68 -35.42 -41.66 10.59
CA ARG A 68 -35.04 -42.98 11.10
C ARG A 68 -33.64 -42.99 11.73
N ALA A 69 -33.60 -43.46 12.96
CA ALA A 69 -32.42 -43.83 13.73
C ALA A 69 -31.82 -45.15 13.24
N PHE A 70 -30.51 -45.31 13.43
CA PHE A 70 -29.86 -46.61 13.59
C PHE A 70 -28.90 -46.50 14.78
N GLY A 71 -29.09 -47.40 15.75
CA GLY A 71 -28.17 -47.61 16.87
C GLY A 71 -27.19 -48.75 16.60
N LEU A 72 -26.32 -48.97 17.60
CA LEU A 72 -25.44 -50.11 17.95
C LEU A 72 -24.18 -49.47 18.58
N ALA A 73 -23.55 -49.92 19.67
CA ALA A 73 -23.79 -50.93 20.68
C ALA A 73 -22.87 -50.59 21.87
N ASP A 74 -23.17 -51.17 23.03
CA ASP A 74 -22.51 -51.05 24.32
C ASP A 74 -21.35 -52.06 24.47
N ASP A 75 -20.19 -51.61 24.99
CA ASP A 75 -19.29 -52.43 25.82
C ASP A 75 -18.33 -51.59 26.69
N GLY A 76 -18.47 -51.74 28.01
CA GLY A 76 -17.30 -52.04 28.84
C GLY A 76 -16.74 -50.95 29.76
N GLU A 77 -16.75 -51.27 31.06
CA GLU A 77 -16.18 -50.53 32.19
C GLU A 77 -14.67 -50.22 32.08
N GLY A 78 -14.25 -49.11 32.68
CA GLY A 78 -12.84 -48.79 32.92
C GLY A 78 -12.64 -47.45 33.65
N GLY A 79 -12.80 -47.45 34.98
CA GLY A 79 -12.53 -46.29 35.81
C GLY A 79 -11.04 -45.97 35.96
N VAL A 80 -10.70 -44.68 36.00
CA VAL A 80 -9.46 -44.17 36.59
C VAL A 80 -9.80 -42.94 37.45
N VAL A 81 -9.59 -43.09 38.76
CA VAL A 81 -9.64 -42.04 39.77
C VAL A 81 -8.25 -41.42 39.85
N PHE A 82 -8.14 -40.10 39.70
CA PHE A 82 -6.99 -39.35 40.20
C PHE A 82 -7.45 -38.42 41.33
N ALA A 83 -6.82 -38.60 42.48
CA ALA A 83 -7.03 -37.82 43.69
C ALA A 83 -6.58 -36.36 43.49
N SER A 84 -7.44 -35.43 43.90
CA SER A 84 -7.10 -34.01 44.07
C SER A 84 -6.65 -33.79 45.51
N ASP A 85 -5.34 -33.69 45.73
CA ASP A 85 -4.81 -33.10 46.97
C ASP A 85 -4.79 -31.57 46.84
N GLY A 86 -5.25 -30.92 47.91
CA GLY A 86 -5.72 -29.54 47.91
C GLY A 86 -4.65 -28.45 47.89
N VAL A 87 -5.05 -27.32 47.30
CA VAL A 87 -4.48 -25.98 47.51
C VAL A 87 -5.66 -24.99 47.61
N PRO A 88 -5.68 -24.04 48.57
CA PRO A 88 -6.85 -23.20 48.83
C PRO A 88 -6.97 -22.07 47.79
N THR A 89 -8.13 -22.00 47.14
CA THR A 89 -8.55 -20.91 46.26
C THR A 89 -9.05 -19.72 47.07
N GLY A 90 -8.28 -18.62 47.03
CA GLY A 90 -8.67 -17.32 47.55
C GLY A 90 -8.38 -16.23 46.51
N GLY A 91 -9.28 -16.08 45.53
CA GLY A 91 -9.25 -15.03 44.52
C GLY A 91 -10.54 -15.07 43.67
N PRO A 92 -11.09 -13.92 43.24
CA PRO A 92 -12.42 -13.87 42.62
C PRO A 92 -12.40 -14.54 41.23
N SER A 93 -13.21 -15.60 41.09
CA SER A 93 -13.48 -16.24 39.81
C SER A 93 -14.42 -15.36 38.98
N PHE A 94 -13.97 -14.91 37.83
CA PHE A 94 -14.79 -14.26 36.81
C PHE A 94 -15.41 -15.36 35.94
N GLU A 95 -16.72 -15.57 36.07
CA GLU A 95 -17.47 -16.50 35.21
C GLU A 95 -17.63 -15.90 33.81
N LEU A 96 -17.08 -16.57 32.80
CA LEU A 96 -17.37 -16.31 31.39
C LEU A 96 -18.78 -16.83 31.05
N PRO A 97 -19.59 -16.14 30.22
CA PRO A 97 -20.89 -16.65 29.80
C PRO A 97 -20.74 -17.82 28.83
N GLY A 98 -21.00 -19.03 29.33
CA GLY A 98 -21.66 -20.15 28.65
C GLY A 98 -21.40 -20.37 27.16
N ALA A 99 -20.19 -20.79 26.79
CA ALA A 99 -19.97 -21.66 25.63
C ALA A 99 -19.03 -22.80 26.06
N THR A 100 -19.57 -24.01 26.21
CA THR A 100 -18.78 -25.21 26.47
C THR A 100 -17.93 -25.54 25.24
N VAL A 101 -16.68 -25.06 25.22
CA VAL A 101 -15.64 -25.55 24.30
C VAL A 101 -15.02 -26.79 24.94
N SER A 102 -15.54 -27.96 24.59
CA SER A 102 -14.88 -29.23 24.88
C SER A 102 -13.74 -29.40 23.88
N GLY A 103 -12.50 -29.12 24.30
CA GLY A 103 -11.34 -29.28 23.41
C GLY A 103 -10.00 -28.71 23.85
N ILE A 104 -9.86 -28.03 24.99
CA ILE A 104 -8.56 -27.47 25.42
C ILE A 104 -8.24 -27.92 26.85
N ALA A 105 -7.95 -29.20 27.01
CA ALA A 105 -7.25 -29.73 28.17
C ALA A 105 -5.76 -29.86 27.81
N GLY A 106 -5.02 -28.75 27.90
CA GLY A 106 -3.60 -28.73 27.55
C GLY A 106 -2.89 -27.37 27.63
N ALA A 107 -3.50 -26.35 28.25
CA ALA A 107 -2.84 -25.07 28.50
C ALA A 107 -1.84 -25.19 29.66
N GLY A 108 -0.75 -25.89 29.39
CA GLY A 108 0.38 -26.11 30.27
C GLY A 108 1.70 -25.85 29.57
N THR A 109 1.76 -24.91 28.63
CA THR A 109 3.00 -24.25 28.14
C THR A 109 2.56 -22.95 27.44
N ALA A 110 2.48 -21.85 28.18
CA ALA A 110 2.13 -20.56 27.62
C ALA A 110 3.26 -20.06 26.70
N GLY A 111 2.95 -19.80 25.42
CA GLY A 111 3.83 -19.01 24.55
C GLY A 111 3.97 -19.45 23.09
N LYS A 112 3.42 -20.60 22.66
CA LYS A 112 3.41 -20.97 21.25
C LYS A 112 2.09 -21.62 20.88
N ALA A 113 1.18 -20.87 20.27
CA ALA A 113 0.06 -21.47 19.56
C ALA A 113 0.66 -22.33 18.44
N VAL A 114 0.41 -23.64 18.47
CA VAL A 114 0.88 -24.55 17.43
C VAL A 114 0.02 -24.30 16.19
N LEU A 115 0.42 -23.32 15.39
CA LEU A 115 0.09 -23.32 13.96
C LEU A 115 0.81 -24.53 13.35
N SER A 116 0.18 -25.20 12.37
CA SER A 116 0.88 -26.26 11.65
C SER A 116 2.16 -25.68 11.02
N ALA A 117 3.21 -26.48 10.88
CA ALA A 117 4.49 -26.01 10.34
C ALA A 117 4.36 -25.40 8.93
N GLU A 118 3.30 -25.76 8.20
CA GLU A 118 2.96 -25.20 6.88
C GLU A 118 2.45 -23.76 7.00
N THR A 119 1.55 -23.43 7.93
CA THR A 119 1.04 -22.06 8.09
C THR A 119 2.07 -21.07 8.65
N GLU A 120 3.00 -21.50 9.51
CA GLU A 120 4.08 -20.64 10.00
C GLU A 120 5.08 -20.31 8.87
N ALA A 121 5.39 -21.29 8.00
CA ALA A 121 6.26 -21.09 6.85
C ALA A 121 5.61 -20.24 5.75
N ASP A 122 4.30 -20.41 5.52
CA ASP A 122 3.53 -19.63 4.56
C ASP A 122 3.37 -18.17 5.04
N ALA A 123 3.10 -17.95 6.33
CA ALA A 123 3.13 -16.62 6.93
C ALA A 123 4.51 -15.97 6.74
N ARG A 124 5.60 -16.69 7.04
CA ARG A 124 6.99 -16.20 6.85
C ARG A 124 7.33 -15.90 5.38
N THR A 125 6.70 -16.58 4.43
CA THR A 125 6.89 -16.35 2.99
C THR A 125 6.11 -15.12 2.53
N ALA A 126 4.85 -14.96 2.95
CA ALA A 126 4.05 -13.74 2.71
C ALA A 126 4.71 -12.49 3.33
N ILE A 127 5.45 -12.65 4.43
CA ILE A 127 6.18 -11.60 5.14
C ILE A 127 7.34 -11.00 4.30
N GLY A 128 7.95 -11.74 3.35
CA GLY A 128 9.28 -11.40 2.81
C GLY A 128 9.51 -9.99 2.22
N ALA A 129 8.49 -9.35 1.61
CA ALA A 129 8.66 -8.12 0.82
C ALA A 129 8.02 -6.83 1.39
N ALA A 130 6.96 -6.93 2.20
CA ALA A 130 6.32 -5.77 2.85
C ALA A 130 7.02 -5.36 4.18
N ASP A 131 7.86 -6.24 4.72
CA ASP A 131 8.30 -6.27 6.11
C ASP A 131 9.51 -5.37 6.46
N GLU A 132 10.37 -5.00 5.50
CA GLU A 132 11.58 -4.26 5.85
C GLU A 132 11.30 -2.82 6.32
N SER A 133 10.36 -2.12 5.70
CA SER A 133 10.00 -0.75 6.08
C SER A 133 9.29 -0.70 7.44
N ALA A 134 8.38 -1.66 7.70
CA ALA A 134 7.70 -1.80 8.99
C ALA A 134 8.68 -2.16 10.11
N SER A 135 9.52 -3.17 9.87
CA SER A 135 10.59 -3.56 10.80
C SER A 135 11.54 -2.39 11.09
N GLY A 136 11.92 -1.63 10.06
CA GLY A 136 12.77 -0.45 10.21
C GLY A 136 12.14 0.65 11.06
N ALA A 137 10.82 0.84 10.95
CA ALA A 137 10.05 1.76 11.78
C ALA A 137 9.98 1.30 13.25
N MET A 138 9.76 0.01 13.48
CA MET A 138 9.68 -0.57 14.83
C MET A 138 11.02 -0.60 15.58
N ARG A 139 12.14 -0.30 14.89
CA ARG A 139 13.50 -0.41 15.43
C ARG A 139 13.73 0.42 16.70
N ASN A 140 13.14 1.62 16.82
CA ASN A 140 13.38 2.49 17.97
C ASN A 140 12.88 1.85 19.27
N LEU A 141 11.62 1.38 19.27
CA LEU A 141 11.04 0.64 20.39
C LEU A 141 11.85 -0.63 20.68
N MET A 142 12.12 -1.45 19.67
CA MET A 142 12.85 -2.70 19.87
C MET A 142 14.27 -2.49 20.36
N SER A 143 14.97 -1.45 19.90
CA SER A 143 16.29 -1.11 20.40
C SER A 143 16.28 -0.70 21.86
N LYS A 144 15.22 -0.06 22.37
CA LYS A 144 15.09 0.23 23.80
C LYS A 144 14.89 -1.05 24.60
N LEU A 145 13.93 -1.87 24.19
CA LEU A 145 13.59 -3.13 24.85
C LEU A 145 14.78 -4.09 24.91
N THR A 146 15.46 -4.32 23.78
CA THR A 146 16.63 -5.22 23.72
C THR A 146 17.81 -4.70 24.54
N ARG A 147 17.98 -3.39 24.66
CA ARG A 147 19.10 -2.82 25.43
C ARG A 147 18.81 -2.68 26.92
N GLY A 148 17.54 -2.69 27.34
CA GLY A 148 17.17 -2.51 28.74
C GLY A 148 17.65 -1.19 29.31
N VAL A 149 17.48 -0.07 28.57
CA VAL A 149 18.09 1.24 28.92
C VAL A 149 17.12 2.31 29.41
N SER A 150 15.83 2.16 29.13
CA SER A 150 14.81 3.12 29.54
C SER A 150 13.43 2.48 29.49
N ASP A 151 12.44 3.17 30.07
CA ASP A 151 11.04 2.90 29.79
C ASP A 151 10.77 3.05 28.28
N ALA A 152 9.76 2.30 27.83
CA ALA A 152 9.40 2.14 26.45
C ALA A 152 7.90 2.31 26.27
N THR A 153 7.48 2.84 25.12
CA THR A 153 6.06 3.10 24.87
C THR A 153 5.62 2.76 23.45
N TRP A 154 4.55 1.98 23.36
CA TRP A 154 3.86 1.68 22.10
C TRP A 154 2.44 2.27 22.15
N LEU A 155 2.12 3.16 21.21
CA LEU A 155 0.76 3.63 20.96
C LEU A 155 0.16 2.84 19.79
N SER A 156 -0.91 2.08 20.04
CA SER A 156 -1.73 1.48 19.00
C SER A 156 -3.04 2.23 18.88
N VAL A 157 -3.36 2.72 17.69
CA VAL A 157 -4.64 3.37 17.39
C VAL A 157 -5.41 2.49 16.42
N SER A 158 -6.58 1.98 16.84
CA SER A 158 -7.37 1.07 16.01
C SER A 158 -8.87 1.14 16.29
N ASP A 159 -9.64 0.26 15.65
CA ASP A 159 -11.07 0.13 15.86
C ASP A 159 -11.45 -1.18 16.59
N SER A 160 -12.58 -1.80 16.23
CA SER A 160 -13.12 -3.00 16.90
C SER A 160 -12.26 -4.25 16.74
N THR A 161 -11.26 -4.27 15.86
CA THR A 161 -10.44 -5.47 15.65
C THR A 161 -9.27 -5.58 16.62
N GLY A 162 -9.16 -4.66 17.59
CA GLY A 162 -8.05 -4.64 18.53
C GLY A 162 -8.43 -4.21 19.95
N ASN A 163 -9.69 -4.15 20.33
CA ASN A 163 -10.13 -3.71 21.66
C ASN A 163 -10.33 -4.84 22.70
N GLU A 164 -10.16 -6.10 22.33
CA GLU A 164 -10.32 -7.25 23.23
C GLU A 164 -8.99 -7.93 23.62
N THR A 165 -9.01 -8.71 24.70
CA THR A 165 -7.80 -9.40 25.21
C THR A 165 -7.38 -10.62 24.40
N TRP A 166 -8.20 -11.07 23.45
CA TRP A 166 -7.88 -12.17 22.53
C TRP A 166 -7.52 -11.67 21.12
N GLU A 167 -7.43 -10.35 20.93
CA GLU A 167 -7.13 -9.75 19.64
C GLU A 167 -5.66 -9.35 19.51
N TRP A 168 -5.24 -9.09 18.26
CA TRP A 168 -3.84 -9.00 17.88
C TRP A 168 -3.02 -8.00 18.71
N VAL A 169 -3.59 -6.88 19.16
CA VAL A 169 -2.85 -5.89 19.98
C VAL A 169 -2.46 -6.49 21.34
N TYR A 170 -3.42 -7.11 22.03
CA TYR A 170 -3.15 -7.74 23.32
C TYR A 170 -2.30 -9.00 23.15
N LEU A 171 -2.57 -9.83 22.14
CA LEU A 171 -1.76 -11.02 21.84
C LEU A 171 -0.29 -10.64 21.57
N THR A 172 -0.04 -9.58 20.81
CA THR A 172 1.30 -9.06 20.55
C THR A 172 1.93 -8.48 21.82
N THR A 173 1.15 -7.81 22.68
CA THR A 173 1.62 -7.31 23.98
C THR A 173 2.06 -8.45 24.91
N ALA A 174 1.27 -9.52 24.98
CA ALA A 174 1.62 -10.72 25.75
C ALA A 174 2.86 -11.42 25.19
N TRP A 175 3.01 -11.45 23.86
CA TRP A 175 4.25 -11.93 23.24
C TRP A 175 5.45 -11.07 23.63
N LEU A 176 5.38 -9.73 23.52
CA LEU A 176 6.45 -8.83 23.95
C LEU A 176 6.83 -9.03 25.42
N ALA A 177 5.84 -9.22 26.30
CA ALA A 177 6.10 -9.55 27.71
C ALA A 177 6.95 -10.82 27.84
N SER A 178 6.61 -11.88 27.10
CA SER A 178 7.41 -13.12 27.11
C SER A 178 8.80 -12.99 26.50
N GLN A 179 9.04 -12.01 25.62
CA GLN A 179 10.37 -11.78 25.05
C GLN A 179 11.26 -10.89 25.95
N PHE A 180 10.66 -10.01 26.75
CA PHE A 180 11.38 -8.99 27.53
C PHE A 180 11.06 -9.09 29.03
N HIS A 181 11.45 -10.21 29.65
CA HIS A 181 11.21 -10.48 31.08
C HIS A 181 11.80 -9.44 32.05
N GLU A 182 12.79 -8.66 31.63
CA GLU A 182 13.37 -7.59 32.44
C GLU A 182 12.44 -6.37 32.57
N TYR A 183 11.42 -6.26 31.71
CA TYR A 183 10.44 -5.18 31.70
C TYR A 183 9.15 -5.58 32.41
N THR A 184 8.58 -4.65 33.17
CA THR A 184 7.16 -4.69 33.54
C THR A 184 6.35 -4.25 32.33
N VAL A 185 5.43 -5.09 31.87
CA VAL A 185 4.59 -4.80 30.71
C VAL A 185 3.19 -4.41 31.17
N LEU A 186 2.81 -3.18 30.86
CA LEU A 186 1.51 -2.61 31.17
C LEU A 186 0.70 -2.44 29.90
N TYR A 187 -0.58 -2.83 29.94
CA TYR A 187 -1.54 -2.64 28.87
C TYR A 187 -2.66 -1.72 29.33
N ARG A 188 -2.92 -0.66 28.55
CA ARG A 188 -3.97 0.34 28.81
C ARG A 188 -4.91 0.37 27.63
N LEU A 189 -6.14 -0.10 27.83
CA LEU A 189 -7.20 0.03 26.83
C LEU A 189 -7.91 1.38 27.01
N TRP A 190 -8.23 2.04 25.91
CA TRP A 190 -9.04 3.24 25.92
C TRP A 190 -10.44 2.95 26.48
N ASP A 191 -10.85 3.69 27.50
CA ASP A 191 -12.18 3.55 28.08
C ASP A 191 -13.19 4.36 27.26
N THR A 192 -14.18 3.67 26.75
CA THR A 192 -15.30 4.30 26.03
C THR A 192 -16.43 4.70 26.97
N VAL A 193 -16.37 4.28 28.24
CA VAL A 193 -17.37 4.47 29.28
C VAL A 193 -16.85 5.48 30.31
N GLY A 194 -17.28 6.73 30.19
CA GLY A 194 -16.94 7.79 31.15
C GLY A 194 -15.61 8.47 30.82
N ASP A 195 -15.66 9.80 30.78
CA ASP A 195 -14.54 10.75 30.72
C ASP A 195 -13.56 10.71 29.52
N ALA A 196 -13.69 9.76 28.58
CA ALA A 196 -12.84 9.69 27.39
C ALA A 196 -11.34 9.70 27.79
N ASP A 197 -10.94 8.69 28.56
CA ASP A 197 -9.58 8.47 29.05
C ASP A 197 -9.22 6.97 28.98
N TYR A 198 -7.98 6.61 29.26
CA TYR A 198 -7.55 5.22 29.36
C TYR A 198 -8.01 4.57 30.67
N ALA A 199 -8.47 3.33 30.56
CA ALA A 199 -8.76 2.50 31.71
C ALA A 199 -7.51 2.27 32.58
N THR A 200 -7.74 1.81 33.81
CA THR A 200 -6.65 1.43 34.71
C THR A 200 -5.76 0.38 34.03
N ALA A 201 -4.44 0.58 34.12
CA ALA A 201 -3.49 -0.31 33.48
C ALA A 201 -3.61 -1.74 34.01
N VAL A 202 -3.67 -2.69 33.09
CA VAL A 202 -3.54 -4.12 33.38
C VAL A 202 -2.06 -4.47 33.31
N THR A 203 -1.54 -5.12 34.35
CA THR A 203 -0.17 -5.65 34.35
C THR A 203 -0.18 -7.01 33.64
N VAL A 204 0.37 -7.06 32.43
CA VAL A 204 0.50 -8.30 31.64
C VAL A 204 1.64 -9.17 32.20
N GLN A 205 2.72 -8.52 32.65
CA GLN A 205 3.85 -9.16 33.31
C GLN A 205 4.54 -8.17 34.25
N THR A 206 4.92 -8.64 35.44
CA THR A 206 5.84 -7.92 36.33
C THR A 206 7.27 -8.26 35.93
N GLY A 207 8.08 -7.24 35.63
CA GLY A 207 9.47 -7.41 35.20
C GLY A 207 10.39 -7.84 36.32
N THR A 208 11.47 -8.53 35.96
CA THR A 208 12.53 -8.98 36.89
C THR A 208 13.81 -8.16 36.78
N GLY A 209 13.85 -7.18 35.87
CA GLY A 209 15.02 -6.33 35.64
C GLY A 209 15.38 -5.50 36.87
N THR A 210 16.65 -5.11 36.95
CA THR A 210 17.18 -4.27 38.05
C THR A 210 17.90 -3.02 37.55
N ALA A 211 17.95 -2.82 36.23
CA ALA A 211 18.68 -1.74 35.59
C ALA A 211 18.08 -0.34 35.84
N ASN A 212 16.82 -0.24 36.27
CA ASN A 212 16.14 1.01 36.58
C ASN A 212 16.21 1.33 38.08
N GLY A 213 17.40 1.72 38.57
CA GLY A 213 17.58 2.08 39.99
C GLY A 213 17.28 0.93 40.97
N GLY A 214 17.49 -0.33 40.55
CA GLY A 214 17.19 -1.52 41.34
C GLY A 214 15.84 -2.19 41.02
N GLY A 215 15.04 -1.61 40.12
CA GLY A 215 13.79 -2.21 39.62
C GLY A 215 13.77 -2.40 38.10
N PRO A 216 12.67 -2.97 37.56
CA PRO A 216 12.51 -3.14 36.12
C PRO A 216 12.17 -1.81 35.43
N PHE A 217 12.55 -1.69 34.16
CA PHE A 217 11.96 -0.68 33.28
C PHE A 217 10.53 -1.08 32.91
N THR A 218 9.73 -0.14 32.41
CA THR A 218 8.34 -0.38 32.03
C THR A 218 8.15 -0.25 30.52
N LEU A 219 7.48 -1.22 29.91
CA LEU A 219 6.87 -1.10 28.59
C LEU A 219 5.38 -0.81 28.79
N THR A 220 4.92 0.36 28.36
CA THR A 220 3.47 0.67 28.36
C THR A 220 2.92 0.61 26.94
N VAL A 221 1.91 -0.23 26.75
CA VAL A 221 1.11 -0.29 25.52
C VAL A 221 -0.18 0.49 25.74
N TRP A 222 -0.30 1.61 25.02
CA TRP A 222 -1.49 2.45 25.00
C TRP A 222 -2.34 2.04 23.80
N ASN A 223 -3.43 1.33 24.06
CA ASN A 223 -4.32 0.85 23.02
C ASN A 223 -5.56 1.72 22.89
N ALA A 224 -5.50 2.69 21.97
CA ALA A 224 -6.62 3.51 21.52
C ALA A 224 -7.49 2.75 20.52
N ALA A 225 -8.02 1.59 20.93
CA ALA A 225 -8.93 0.76 20.13
C ALA A 225 -10.39 1.01 20.54
N VAL A 226 -11.24 1.42 19.59
CA VAL A 226 -12.66 1.68 19.85
C VAL A 226 -13.54 1.06 18.79
N ALA A 227 -14.47 0.21 19.20
CA ALA A 227 -15.39 -0.44 18.27
C ALA A 227 -16.21 0.56 17.44
N GLY A 228 -16.26 0.33 16.13
CA GLY A 228 -16.96 1.19 15.17
C GLY A 228 -16.30 2.55 14.91
N SER A 229 -15.13 2.83 15.50
CA SER A 229 -14.47 4.12 15.33
C SER A 229 -13.73 4.25 13.99
N ASN A 230 -13.73 5.46 13.45
CA ASN A 230 -12.93 5.83 12.29
C ASN A 230 -11.79 6.77 12.71
N THR A 231 -11.00 7.25 11.75
CA THR A 231 -9.86 8.15 12.03
C THR A 231 -10.29 9.49 12.64
N GLY A 232 -11.53 9.91 12.40
CA GLY A 232 -12.10 11.13 12.98
C GLY A 232 -12.40 11.03 14.48
N TYR A 233 -12.62 9.82 15.01
CA TYR A 233 -12.99 9.61 16.42
C TYR A 233 -12.00 10.26 17.40
N PHE A 234 -10.71 10.15 17.10
CA PHE A 234 -9.64 10.71 17.92
C PHE A 234 -9.12 12.06 17.43
N GLN A 235 -9.58 12.58 16.28
CA GLN A 235 -9.00 13.81 15.72
C GLN A 235 -9.49 15.10 16.43
N GLY A 236 -10.61 15.03 17.15
CA GLY A 236 -11.22 16.15 17.87
C GLY A 236 -10.75 16.29 19.31
N SER A 237 -11.66 16.67 20.21
CA SER A 237 -11.37 16.90 21.63
C SER A 237 -10.74 15.72 22.38
N ARG A 238 -10.88 14.49 21.86
CA ARG A 238 -10.25 13.28 22.42
C ARG A 238 -8.76 13.15 22.11
N PHE A 239 -8.24 13.89 21.13
CA PHE A 239 -6.88 13.68 20.63
C PHE A 239 -5.83 13.79 21.72
N ASP A 240 -5.85 14.84 22.54
CA ASP A 240 -4.80 15.05 23.54
C ASP A 240 -4.83 14.00 24.67
N ALA A 241 -5.99 13.39 24.93
CA ALA A 241 -6.13 12.32 25.93
C ALA A 241 -5.76 10.94 25.34
N ALA A 242 -6.20 10.64 24.11
CA ALA A 242 -5.97 9.35 23.46
C ALA A 242 -4.58 9.22 22.83
N ILE A 243 -4.07 10.30 22.22
CA ILE A 243 -2.82 10.26 21.47
C ILE A 243 -1.68 10.63 22.40
N MET A 244 -1.12 9.60 23.00
CA MET A 244 0.08 9.67 23.82
C MET A 244 1.22 10.37 23.04
N LYS A 245 1.93 11.29 23.70
CA LYS A 245 3.03 12.09 23.13
C LYS A 245 4.39 11.51 23.49
N ASN A 246 5.32 11.47 22.54
CA ASN A 246 6.64 10.86 22.67
C ASN A 246 6.61 9.32 22.77
N ALA A 247 5.74 8.67 22.00
CA ALA A 247 5.79 7.22 21.79
C ALA A 247 7.13 6.81 21.15
N ASP A 248 7.54 5.57 21.37
CA ASP A 248 8.66 4.97 20.64
C ASP A 248 8.20 4.28 19.36
N LEU A 249 6.93 3.86 19.34
CA LEU A 249 6.23 3.30 18.19
C LEU A 249 4.78 3.75 18.18
N VAL A 250 4.29 4.11 17.01
CA VAL A 250 2.88 4.31 16.69
C VAL A 250 2.46 3.27 15.65
N THR A 251 1.40 2.53 15.94
CA THR A 251 0.71 1.69 14.95
C THR A 251 -0.69 2.22 14.70
N VAL A 252 -1.12 2.28 13.44
CA VAL A 252 -2.47 2.74 13.07
C VAL A 252 -3.18 1.69 12.21
N SER A 253 -4.30 1.17 12.72
CA SER A 253 -5.11 0.14 12.08
C SER A 253 -6.57 0.59 11.98
N HIS A 254 -6.92 1.28 10.89
CA HIS A 254 -8.25 1.88 10.69
C HIS A 254 -8.66 1.86 9.22
N LEU A 255 -9.57 0.96 8.84
CA LEU A 255 -10.08 0.82 7.48
C LEU A 255 -11.56 0.41 7.44
N HIS A 256 -12.01 -0.52 8.28
CA HIS A 256 -13.37 -1.09 8.26
C HIS A 256 -14.46 -0.01 8.41
N ASN A 257 -14.19 1.00 9.23
CA ASN A 257 -15.16 2.01 9.67
C ASN A 257 -15.07 3.36 8.93
N GLN A 258 -14.28 3.45 7.86
CA GLN A 258 -14.00 4.74 7.21
C GLN A 258 -15.12 5.29 6.30
N GLY A 259 -16.35 4.79 6.45
CA GLY A 259 -17.48 5.14 5.60
C GLY A 259 -17.38 4.56 4.18
N LEU A 260 -18.39 4.81 3.36
CA LEU A 260 -18.46 4.28 2.00
C LEU A 260 -17.34 4.87 1.12
N ILE A 261 -16.66 4.03 0.35
CA ILE A 261 -15.79 4.46 -0.74
C ILE A 261 -16.51 4.07 -2.01
N GLY A 262 -17.06 5.02 -2.75
CA GLY A 262 -17.54 4.68 -4.09
C GLY A 262 -16.35 4.44 -5.04
N ASP A 263 -16.61 3.78 -6.16
CA ASP A 263 -15.58 3.34 -7.13
C ASP A 263 -14.91 4.49 -7.90
N THR A 264 -15.19 5.73 -7.54
CA THR A 264 -14.61 6.90 -8.20
C THR A 264 -13.24 7.24 -7.60
N ALA A 265 -12.33 7.73 -8.45
CA ALA A 265 -11.02 8.24 -8.00
C ALA A 265 -11.14 9.33 -6.92
N LEU A 266 -12.21 10.13 -6.97
CA LEU A 266 -12.48 11.21 -6.00
C LEU A 266 -12.75 10.69 -4.60
N LEU A 267 -13.56 9.63 -4.45
CA LEU A 267 -13.89 9.08 -3.14
C LEU A 267 -12.69 8.37 -2.52
N ARG A 268 -11.91 7.65 -3.33
CA ARG A 268 -10.62 7.09 -2.90
C ARG A 268 -9.64 8.16 -2.40
N GLN A 269 -9.56 9.27 -3.13
CA GLN A 269 -8.74 10.41 -2.75
C GLN A 269 -9.22 11.08 -1.46
N ALA A 270 -10.53 11.26 -1.28
CA ALA A 270 -11.10 11.79 -0.04
C ALA A 270 -10.77 10.88 1.15
N GLN A 271 -10.88 9.57 0.99
CA GLN A 271 -10.53 8.61 2.03
C GLN A 271 -9.05 8.69 2.41
N ARG A 272 -8.17 8.67 1.40
CA ARG A 272 -6.74 8.81 1.62
C ARG A 272 -6.39 10.09 2.37
N ASN A 273 -7.04 11.20 2.00
CA ASN A 273 -6.83 12.49 2.64
C ASN A 273 -7.24 12.47 4.13
N LYS A 274 -8.36 11.82 4.49
CA LYS A 274 -8.79 11.65 5.89
C LYS A 274 -7.79 10.83 6.71
N TYR A 275 -7.35 9.71 6.14
CA TYR A 275 -6.34 8.86 6.79
C TYR A 275 -5.04 9.62 7.00
N LEU A 276 -4.51 10.26 5.93
CA LEU A 276 -3.30 11.07 6.00
C LEU A 276 -3.39 12.21 7.01
N SER A 277 -4.51 12.94 7.05
CA SER A 277 -4.65 14.06 7.98
C SER A 277 -4.58 13.63 9.43
N PHE A 278 -5.16 12.47 9.76
CA PHE A 278 -5.08 11.95 11.11
C PHE A 278 -3.68 11.44 11.46
N VAL A 279 -3.10 10.58 10.60
CA VAL A 279 -1.79 9.97 10.91
C VAL A 279 -0.67 11.01 10.93
N ASP A 280 -0.72 12.04 10.08
CA ASP A 280 0.22 13.17 10.15
C ASP A 280 0.15 13.90 11.50
N GLU A 281 -1.02 14.06 12.10
CA GLU A 281 -1.17 14.67 13.42
C GLU A 281 -0.56 13.80 14.53
N VAL A 282 -0.82 12.49 14.47
CA VAL A 282 -0.25 11.53 15.42
C VAL A 282 1.28 11.50 15.31
N ALA A 283 1.81 11.49 14.08
CA ALA A 283 3.25 11.52 13.81
C ALA A 283 3.89 12.85 14.28
N ALA A 284 3.22 13.99 14.08
CA ALA A 284 3.74 15.29 14.47
C ALA A 284 3.90 15.44 15.99
N VAL A 285 3.02 14.85 16.80
CA VAL A 285 3.15 14.85 18.27
C VAL A 285 4.03 13.71 18.80
N ASN A 286 4.46 12.79 17.92
CA ASN A 286 5.37 11.69 18.20
C ASN A 286 6.58 11.71 17.25
N PRO A 287 7.37 12.81 17.22
CA PRO A 287 8.37 13.04 16.18
C PRO A 287 9.55 12.04 16.17
N ASN A 288 9.70 11.24 17.22
CA ASN A 288 10.75 10.23 17.37
C ASN A 288 10.21 8.79 17.24
N ALA A 289 8.89 8.61 17.14
CA ALA A 289 8.30 7.29 16.98
C ALA A 289 8.49 6.79 15.55
N GLY A 290 8.70 5.48 15.40
CA GLY A 290 8.34 4.84 14.15
C GLY A 290 6.82 4.84 13.98
N VAL A 291 6.34 5.00 12.76
CA VAL A 291 4.94 4.91 12.37
C VAL A 291 4.76 3.72 11.44
N VAL A 292 3.82 2.85 11.79
CA VAL A 292 3.44 1.68 11.00
C VAL A 292 1.94 1.69 10.75
N CYS A 293 1.56 1.69 9.47
CA CYS A 293 0.18 1.49 9.04
C CYS A 293 -0.09 -0.01 8.93
N ILE A 294 -1.08 -0.50 9.68
CA ILE A 294 -1.48 -1.91 9.64
C ILE A 294 -2.77 -1.97 8.82
N LEU A 295 -2.72 -2.65 7.67
CA LEU A 295 -3.90 -2.88 6.85
C LEU A 295 -4.79 -3.91 7.58
N GLN A 296 -6.10 -3.81 7.45
CA GLN A 296 -7.03 -4.73 8.13
C GLN A 296 -7.44 -5.86 7.19
N ASN A 297 -7.84 -6.99 7.78
CA ASN A 297 -8.37 -8.16 7.08
C ASN A 297 -9.51 -7.81 6.09
N PRO A 298 -9.79 -8.71 5.12
CA PRO A 298 -10.91 -8.55 4.22
C PRO A 298 -12.24 -8.39 4.94
N LYS A 299 -13.19 -7.75 4.27
CA LYS A 299 -14.56 -7.54 4.73
C LYS A 299 -15.54 -8.07 3.68
N THR A 300 -16.48 -8.94 4.06
CA THR A 300 -17.43 -9.59 3.15
C THR A 300 -18.89 -9.26 3.43
N ASP A 301 -19.18 -8.66 4.58
CA ASP A 301 -20.55 -8.37 4.98
C ASP A 301 -21.20 -7.19 4.23
N PHE A 302 -22.49 -7.39 4.00
CA PHE A 302 -23.42 -6.34 3.66
C PHE A 302 -24.21 -5.95 4.89
N SER A 303 -23.86 -4.84 5.54
CA SER A 303 -24.89 -4.09 6.24
C SER A 303 -25.90 -3.60 5.18
N SER A 304 -27.16 -4.00 5.31
CA SER A 304 -28.25 -3.75 4.36
C SER A 304 -28.32 -2.28 3.94
N GLY A 305 -27.91 -1.98 2.70
CA GLY A 305 -27.97 -0.64 2.09
C GLY A 305 -26.68 -0.11 1.46
N ALA A 306 -25.54 -0.80 1.63
CA ALA A 306 -24.30 -0.45 0.92
C ALA A 306 -24.23 -1.10 -0.49
N PRO A 307 -23.55 -0.48 -1.47
CA PRO A 307 -23.27 -1.02 -2.80
C PRO A 307 -22.65 -2.43 -2.78
N SER A 308 -22.73 -3.12 -3.92
CA SER A 308 -22.49 -4.55 -4.12
C SER A 308 -21.07 -5.10 -3.84
N HIS A 309 -20.14 -4.34 -3.23
CA HIS A 309 -18.69 -4.61 -3.30
C HIS A 309 -17.88 -4.31 -2.00
N PRO A 310 -18.27 -4.82 -0.82
CA PRO A 310 -17.56 -4.53 0.44
C PRO A 310 -16.10 -5.00 0.44
N PHE A 311 -15.82 -6.13 -0.22
CA PHE A 311 -14.49 -6.71 -0.36
C PHE A 311 -13.58 -5.82 -1.21
N GLU A 312 -14.05 -5.41 -2.39
CA GLU A 312 -13.29 -4.56 -3.30
C GLU A 312 -12.99 -3.22 -2.66
N TRP A 313 -13.92 -2.67 -1.87
CA TRP A 313 -13.67 -1.44 -1.14
C TRP A 313 -12.58 -1.57 -0.09
N GLN A 314 -12.50 -2.72 0.58
CA GLN A 314 -11.43 -2.99 1.52
C GLN A 314 -10.07 -3.10 0.81
N LEU A 315 -10.01 -3.71 -0.39
CA LEU A 315 -8.81 -3.68 -1.24
C LEU A 315 -8.42 -2.24 -1.61
N MET A 316 -9.39 -1.40 -2.00
CA MET A 316 -9.11 -0.01 -2.34
C MET A 316 -8.61 0.80 -1.14
N ARG A 317 -9.15 0.56 0.06
CA ARG A 317 -8.68 1.18 1.31
C ARG A 317 -7.23 0.84 1.59
N ALA A 318 -6.91 -0.45 1.55
CA ALA A 318 -5.56 -0.94 1.76
C ALA A 318 -4.59 -0.30 0.76
N LEU A 319 -4.94 -0.27 -0.53
CA LEU A 319 -4.13 0.38 -1.55
C LEU A 319 -3.86 1.86 -1.26
N GLU A 320 -4.88 2.63 -0.85
CA GLU A 320 -4.72 4.06 -0.57
C GLU A 320 -3.91 4.32 0.71
N VAL A 321 -4.00 3.46 1.73
CA VAL A 321 -3.14 3.53 2.92
C VAL A 321 -1.71 3.15 2.61
N THR A 322 -1.48 2.10 1.82
CA THR A 322 -0.13 1.72 1.36
C THR A 322 0.53 2.87 0.59
N ARG A 323 -0.21 3.55 -0.29
CA ARG A 323 0.29 4.75 -0.98
C ARG A 323 0.61 5.88 -0.01
N ALA A 324 -0.28 6.14 0.96
CA ALA A 324 -0.05 7.14 1.99
C ALA A 324 1.23 6.88 2.79
N ALA A 325 1.43 5.63 3.22
CA ALA A 325 2.62 5.19 3.93
C ALA A 325 3.89 5.34 3.08
N GLN A 326 3.86 4.89 1.82
CA GLN A 326 4.98 5.03 0.89
C GLN A 326 5.41 6.50 0.71
N TRP A 327 4.46 7.43 0.57
CA TRP A 327 4.79 8.84 0.41
C TRP A 327 5.40 9.49 1.65
N ARG A 328 5.10 8.94 2.83
CA ARG A 328 5.63 9.41 4.12
C ARG A 328 6.79 8.57 4.63
N GLY A 329 7.20 7.53 3.91
CA GLY A 329 8.19 6.57 4.39
C GLY A 329 7.74 5.80 5.65
N TRP A 330 6.43 5.72 5.91
CA TRP A 330 5.90 4.91 7.01
C TRP A 330 6.01 3.42 6.70
N GLY A 331 6.04 2.59 7.74
CA GLY A 331 5.99 1.14 7.61
C GLY A 331 4.59 0.66 7.24
N VAL A 332 4.49 -0.49 6.56
CA VAL A 332 3.20 -1.14 6.27
C VAL A 332 3.25 -2.60 6.68
N ILE A 333 2.22 -3.07 7.39
CA ILE A 333 1.96 -4.50 7.59
C ILE A 333 0.66 -4.84 6.88
N ASP A 334 0.75 -5.72 5.87
CA ASP A 334 -0.36 -6.06 4.98
C ASP A 334 -1.10 -7.33 5.44
N VAL A 335 -1.94 -7.16 6.45
CA VAL A 335 -2.78 -8.27 6.96
C VAL A 335 -3.82 -8.68 5.94
N LEU A 336 -4.29 -7.75 5.11
CA LEU A 336 -5.25 -8.02 4.05
C LEU A 336 -4.69 -9.09 3.10
N GLN A 337 -3.48 -8.87 2.60
CA GLN A 337 -2.82 -9.82 1.71
C GLN A 337 -2.55 -11.16 2.41
N ALA A 338 -2.14 -11.16 3.68
CA ALA A 338 -1.91 -12.40 4.43
C ALA A 338 -3.18 -13.25 4.61
N PHE A 339 -4.36 -12.64 4.75
CA PHE A 339 -5.63 -13.37 4.73
C PHE A 339 -5.93 -13.94 3.34
N LEU A 340 -5.63 -13.19 2.27
CA LEU A 340 -5.85 -13.64 0.90
C LEU A 340 -4.90 -14.75 0.46
N ASP A 341 -3.69 -14.77 1.02
CA ASP A 341 -2.66 -15.78 0.77
C ASP A 341 -2.83 -17.03 1.66
N TYR A 342 -3.80 -17.03 2.57
CA TYR A 342 -4.05 -18.16 3.46
C TYR A 342 -4.42 -19.42 2.67
N VAL A 343 -3.70 -20.52 2.93
CA VAL A 343 -3.91 -21.82 2.30
C VAL A 343 -5.14 -22.49 2.94
N GLY A 344 -6.33 -22.06 2.53
CA GLY A 344 -7.62 -22.51 3.03
C GLY A 344 -8.75 -21.60 2.58
N ASP A 345 -9.93 -21.74 3.17
CA ASP A 345 -11.04 -20.80 2.97
C ASP A 345 -10.92 -19.71 4.03
N TRP A 346 -10.21 -18.62 3.72
CA TRP A 346 -9.98 -17.55 4.68
C TRP A 346 -11.28 -16.92 5.19
N GLU A 347 -12.35 -16.91 4.38
CA GLU A 347 -13.63 -16.31 4.78
C GLU A 347 -14.29 -17.19 5.85
N ALA A 348 -14.27 -18.51 5.66
CA ALA A 348 -14.83 -19.44 6.65
C ALA A 348 -13.93 -19.62 7.89
N ASP A 349 -12.61 -19.63 7.69
CA ASP A 349 -11.65 -20.02 8.73
C ASP A 349 -11.17 -18.83 9.57
N LEU A 350 -10.95 -17.68 8.93
CA LEU A 350 -10.26 -16.53 9.53
C LEU A 350 -11.19 -15.36 9.84
N VAL A 351 -12.45 -15.38 9.39
CA VAL A 351 -13.44 -14.32 9.62
C VAL A 351 -14.67 -14.91 10.33
N VAL A 352 -15.23 -14.20 11.29
CA VAL A 352 -16.46 -14.65 11.96
C VAL A 352 -17.68 -14.40 11.07
N ALA A 353 -18.83 -14.98 11.45
CA ALA A 353 -20.05 -14.93 10.64
C ALA A 353 -20.59 -13.51 10.35
N ASP A 354 -20.07 -12.47 11.01
CA ASP A 354 -20.41 -11.09 10.72
C ASP A 354 -19.68 -10.50 9.52
N GLY A 355 -18.75 -11.25 8.89
CA GLY A 355 -18.03 -10.86 7.68
C GLY A 355 -17.08 -9.67 7.84
N VAL A 356 -16.82 -9.20 9.07
CA VAL A 356 -15.93 -8.07 9.37
C VAL A 356 -14.78 -8.50 10.26
N HIS A 357 -15.11 -9.13 11.39
CA HIS A 357 -14.14 -9.34 12.45
C HIS A 357 -13.38 -10.65 12.22
N PRO A 358 -12.06 -10.66 12.44
CA PRO A 358 -11.31 -11.90 12.41
C PRO A 358 -11.83 -12.89 13.46
N SER A 359 -11.85 -14.17 13.11
CA SER A 359 -12.00 -15.26 14.07
C SER A 359 -10.78 -15.31 15.03
N VAL A 360 -10.81 -16.18 16.03
CA VAL A 360 -9.63 -16.42 16.88
C VAL A 360 -8.40 -16.80 16.03
N ALA A 361 -8.58 -17.63 15.00
CA ALA A 361 -7.51 -17.99 14.07
C ALA A 361 -7.02 -16.77 13.26
N GLY A 362 -7.94 -15.94 12.77
CA GLY A 362 -7.60 -14.69 12.08
C GLY A 362 -6.83 -13.70 12.96
N GLN A 363 -7.23 -13.54 14.24
CA GLN A 363 -6.51 -12.71 15.20
C GLN A 363 -5.10 -13.24 15.51
N ILE A 364 -4.93 -14.57 15.58
CA ILE A 364 -3.62 -15.20 15.75
C ILE A 364 -2.74 -14.94 14.53
N LEU A 365 -3.25 -15.12 13.30
CA LEU A 365 -2.51 -14.82 12.08
C LEU A 365 -2.07 -13.35 12.05
N TRP A 366 -2.99 -12.43 12.35
CA TRP A 366 -2.68 -11.00 12.42
C TRP A 366 -1.59 -10.72 13.45
N ALA A 367 -1.72 -11.23 14.67
CA ALA A 367 -0.71 -11.08 15.72
C ALA A 367 0.65 -11.60 15.27
N ALA A 368 0.69 -12.77 14.60
CA ALA A 368 1.93 -13.37 14.11
C ALA A 368 2.66 -12.46 13.10
N LEU A 369 1.93 -11.78 12.21
CA LEU A 369 2.53 -10.82 11.26
C LEU A 369 3.18 -9.64 11.99
N VAL A 370 2.50 -9.08 13.00
CA VAL A 370 3.02 -7.96 13.78
C VAL A 370 4.22 -8.40 14.63
N GLN A 371 4.15 -9.58 15.24
CA GLN A 371 5.26 -10.18 16.00
C GLN A 371 6.48 -10.43 15.11
N ALA A 372 6.29 -10.96 13.90
CA ALA A 372 7.37 -11.17 12.95
C ALA A 372 8.07 -9.86 12.56
N ALA A 373 7.32 -8.77 12.35
CA ALA A 373 7.89 -7.44 12.11
C ALA A 373 8.70 -6.94 13.32
N PHE A 374 8.24 -7.18 14.55
CA PHE A 374 9.03 -6.89 15.75
C PHE A 374 10.31 -7.73 15.83
N GLU A 375 10.26 -9.02 15.51
CA GLU A 375 11.44 -9.89 15.50
C GLU A 375 12.49 -9.41 14.50
N ARG A 376 12.07 -9.08 13.27
CA ARG A 376 12.97 -8.59 12.23
C ARG A 376 13.47 -7.18 12.53
N ALA A 377 12.68 -6.33 13.18
CA ALA A 377 13.12 -5.02 13.68
C ALA A 377 14.37 -5.10 14.54
N MET A 378 14.70 -6.25 15.16
CA MET A 378 15.96 -6.39 15.89
C MET A 378 17.22 -6.42 15.00
N ARG A 379 17.05 -6.75 13.71
CA ARG A 379 18.14 -7.07 12.77
C ARG A 379 18.30 -6.06 11.64
N VAL A 380 17.30 -5.21 11.40
CA VAL A 380 17.33 -4.21 10.33
C VAL A 380 17.84 -2.86 10.82
N SER A 381 18.29 -2.03 9.88
CA SER A 381 18.70 -0.65 10.13
C SER A 381 17.50 0.23 10.53
N VAL A 382 17.77 1.26 11.33
CA VAL A 382 16.76 2.28 11.64
C VAL A 382 16.37 2.99 10.33
N VAL A 383 15.09 2.99 10.00
CA VAL A 383 14.57 3.83 8.92
C VAL A 383 14.19 5.16 9.53
N THR A 384 14.88 6.23 9.12
CA THR A 384 14.46 7.58 9.52
C THR A 384 13.18 7.92 8.76
N GLN A 385 12.08 8.03 9.47
CA GLN A 385 10.81 8.40 8.88
C GLN A 385 10.61 9.91 9.02
N PRO A 386 10.25 10.63 7.94
CA PRO A 386 9.88 12.02 8.06
C PRO A 386 8.61 12.11 8.91
N THR A 387 8.77 12.61 10.13
CA THR A 387 7.66 12.87 11.06
C THR A 387 7.03 14.25 10.87
N ALA A 388 7.63 15.07 10.01
CA ALA A 388 7.11 16.36 9.60
C ALA A 388 6.79 16.38 8.11
N ILE A 389 5.73 17.09 7.79
CA ILE A 389 5.33 17.38 6.42
C ILE A 389 6.43 18.24 5.77
N PRO A 390 7.07 17.81 4.66
CA PRO A 390 8.26 18.49 4.12
C PRO A 390 7.94 19.88 3.56
N PRO A 391 8.88 20.83 3.55
CA PRO A 391 8.74 22.13 2.88
C PRO A 391 8.28 22.04 1.43
N ALA A 392 7.20 22.72 1.05
CA ALA A 392 6.94 23.06 -0.35
C ALA A 392 6.64 24.54 -0.58
N ARG A 393 6.74 24.91 -1.86
CA ARG A 393 6.36 26.24 -2.34
C ARG A 393 4.87 26.46 -2.08
N GLN A 394 4.59 27.40 -1.20
CA GLN A 394 3.25 27.96 -1.04
C GLN A 394 2.87 28.79 -2.28
N LEU A 395 1.61 28.67 -2.71
CA LEU A 395 1.09 29.42 -3.86
C LEU A 395 -0.05 30.38 -3.55
N ILE A 396 -0.77 30.17 -2.46
CA ILE A 396 -1.79 31.13 -2.04
C ILE A 396 -1.14 32.27 -1.23
N ALA A 397 -1.61 33.49 -1.46
CA ALA A 397 -1.20 34.63 -0.67
C ALA A 397 -1.65 34.47 0.78
N ASN A 398 -0.85 35.01 1.71
CA ASN A 398 -1.19 35.13 3.12
C ASN A 398 -1.65 33.81 3.79
N PRO A 399 -0.87 32.72 3.68
CA PRO A 399 -1.28 31.40 4.15
C PRO A 399 -1.41 31.25 5.67
N GLU A 400 -0.61 32.03 6.41
CA GLU A 400 -0.63 32.11 7.88
C GLU A 400 -1.59 33.20 8.37
N LEU A 401 -2.34 33.84 7.46
CA LEU A 401 -3.33 34.88 7.75
C LEU A 401 -2.77 36.10 8.54
N THR A 402 -1.45 36.36 8.47
CA THR A 402 -0.78 37.43 9.22
C THR A 402 -1.04 38.82 8.64
N SER A 403 -1.41 38.94 7.36
CA SER A 403 -1.72 40.21 6.69
C SER A 403 -3.24 40.42 6.63
N TRP A 404 -3.77 41.38 7.39
CA TRP A 404 -5.21 41.59 7.50
C TRP A 404 -5.52 43.02 7.95
N GLU A 405 -5.44 43.95 6.99
CA GLU A 405 -5.62 45.40 7.23
C GLU A 405 -7.06 45.88 6.94
N SER A 406 -7.88 45.06 6.29
CA SER A 406 -9.26 45.39 5.90
C SER A 406 -10.30 44.53 6.63
N THR A 407 -11.57 44.60 6.21
CA THR A 407 -12.63 43.72 6.70
C THR A 407 -12.29 42.23 6.47
N ASN A 408 -11.63 41.90 5.36
CA ASN A 408 -11.21 40.53 5.02
C ASN A 408 -9.67 40.41 5.10
N PRO A 409 -9.14 39.20 5.36
CA PRO A 409 -7.70 38.97 5.25
C PRO A 409 -7.22 39.22 3.83
N ASP A 410 -5.99 39.71 3.70
CA ASP A 410 -5.44 40.05 2.39
C ASP A 410 -5.34 38.79 1.52
N GLY A 411 -5.80 38.88 0.26
CA GLY A 411 -5.84 37.74 -0.67
C GLY A 411 -7.01 36.76 -0.46
N VAL A 412 -7.93 37.06 0.46
CA VAL A 412 -9.12 36.23 0.75
C VAL A 412 -10.39 36.93 0.29
N SER A 413 -11.21 36.20 -0.46
CA SER A 413 -12.54 36.65 -0.89
C SER A 413 -13.64 35.92 -0.13
N MET A 414 -14.74 36.61 0.20
CA MET A 414 -15.87 36.04 0.93
C MET A 414 -17.09 35.92 0.02
N SER A 415 -17.89 34.87 0.20
CA SER A 415 -19.17 34.75 -0.51
C SER A 415 -20.17 35.82 -0.05
N SER A 416 -20.86 36.47 -0.98
CA SER A 416 -21.90 37.48 -0.69
C SER A 416 -23.32 36.90 -0.68
N SER A 417 -23.54 35.74 -1.30
CA SER A 417 -24.81 35.01 -1.29
C SER A 417 -24.57 33.51 -1.47
N PRO A 418 -24.82 32.67 -0.45
CA PRO A 418 -25.07 33.06 0.94
C PRO A 418 -23.87 33.80 1.53
N ALA A 419 -24.13 34.76 2.41
CA ALA A 419 -23.10 35.62 2.99
C ALA A 419 -22.21 34.85 3.98
N CYS A 420 -20.90 35.09 3.89
CA CYS A 420 -19.92 34.67 4.88
C CYS A 420 -19.15 35.89 5.38
N VAL A 421 -18.92 35.97 6.69
CA VAL A 421 -18.14 37.05 7.29
C VAL A 421 -16.91 36.47 8.00
N ALA A 422 -15.81 37.24 7.96
CA ALA A 422 -14.55 36.91 8.61
C ALA A 422 -14.28 37.89 9.77
N ALA A 423 -13.71 37.39 10.86
CA ALA A 423 -13.22 38.22 11.96
C ALA A 423 -11.93 37.64 12.55
N LYS A 424 -11.05 38.50 13.07
CA LYS A 424 -9.84 38.08 13.80
C LYS A 424 -10.26 37.45 15.13
N GLU A 425 -9.85 36.22 15.37
CA GLU A 425 -10.00 35.53 16.66
C GLU A 425 -8.63 35.43 17.34
N THR A 426 -8.53 35.92 18.56
CA THR A 426 -7.24 36.03 19.29
C THR A 426 -7.06 34.96 20.36
N THR A 427 -8.12 34.20 20.67
CA THR A 427 -8.14 33.17 21.72
C THR A 427 -8.05 31.76 21.15
N ILE A 428 -8.88 31.43 20.16
CA ILE A 428 -8.86 30.15 19.45
C ILE A 428 -7.89 30.30 18.28
N ARG A 429 -6.62 29.95 18.49
CA ARG A 429 -5.54 29.96 17.48
C ARG A 429 -4.39 29.04 17.91
N GLU A 430 -3.61 28.56 16.95
CA GLU A 430 -2.35 27.84 17.19
C GLU A 430 -1.13 28.67 16.76
N THR A 431 -1.26 29.44 15.68
CA THR A 431 -0.15 30.20 15.10
C THR A 431 -0.51 31.67 14.87
N GLY A 432 0.51 32.50 14.65
CA GLY A 432 0.35 33.92 14.40
C GLY A 432 -0.35 34.68 15.54
N PRO A 433 -0.74 35.95 15.32
CA PRO A 433 -1.45 36.78 16.29
C PRO A 433 -2.97 36.49 16.38
N TRP A 434 -3.56 35.85 15.38
CA TRP A 434 -4.99 35.53 15.30
C TRP A 434 -5.23 34.35 14.35
N SER A 435 -6.36 33.67 14.52
CA SER A 435 -6.97 32.83 13.48
C SER A 435 -8.11 33.60 12.79
N MET A 436 -8.59 33.10 11.65
CA MET A 436 -9.78 33.63 10.99
C MET A 436 -11.03 32.88 11.44
N LYS A 437 -11.89 33.56 12.19
CA LYS A 437 -13.25 33.11 12.47
C LYS A 437 -14.13 33.34 11.24
N LEU A 438 -14.65 32.26 10.67
CA LEU A 438 -15.60 32.27 9.57
C LEU A 438 -17.01 32.02 10.11
N THR A 439 -17.95 32.92 9.84
CA THR A 439 -19.35 32.78 10.27
C THR A 439 -20.28 32.72 9.06
N ALA A 440 -21.14 31.70 9.02
CA ALA A 440 -22.26 31.60 8.09
C ALA A 440 -23.41 32.49 8.54
N ASP A 441 -23.95 33.34 7.65
CA ASP A 441 -25.19 34.07 7.93
C ASP A 441 -26.45 33.16 7.79
N VAL A 442 -27.65 33.65 8.14
CA VAL A 442 -28.92 32.89 8.14
C VAL A 442 -29.42 32.45 6.75
N ALA A 443 -28.83 32.94 5.66
CA ALA A 443 -29.27 32.64 4.29
C ALA A 443 -28.89 31.21 3.85
N SER A 444 -29.82 30.43 3.29
CA SER A 444 -29.57 29.03 2.90
C SER A 444 -28.40 28.86 1.92
N GLY A 445 -27.64 27.77 2.07
CA GLY A 445 -26.59 27.35 1.14
C GLY A 445 -25.22 27.14 1.81
N GLN A 446 -24.17 27.18 0.99
CA GLN A 446 -22.77 26.97 1.39
C GLN A 446 -22.01 28.31 1.38
N PRO A 447 -22.00 29.08 2.48
CA PRO A 447 -21.13 30.26 2.60
C PRO A 447 -19.67 29.84 2.64
N TYR A 448 -18.75 30.67 2.13
CA TYR A 448 -17.33 30.34 2.10
C TYR A 448 -16.41 31.54 2.15
N ALA A 449 -15.20 31.30 2.67
CA ALA A 449 -14.01 32.05 2.33
C ALA A 449 -13.27 31.34 1.19
N GLN A 450 -12.69 32.10 0.26
CA GLN A 450 -12.04 31.59 -0.93
C GLN A 450 -10.66 32.22 -1.13
N TRP A 451 -9.68 31.35 -1.37
CA TRP A 451 -8.35 31.68 -1.86
C TRP A 451 -8.22 31.22 -3.31
N GLY A 452 -7.33 31.86 -4.07
CA GLY A 452 -6.98 31.46 -5.43
C GLY A 452 -7.37 32.49 -6.47
N GLY A 453 -7.32 32.09 -7.74
CA GLY A 453 -7.43 32.99 -8.88
C GLY A 453 -7.16 32.28 -10.20
N THR A 454 -6.87 33.05 -11.25
CA THR A 454 -6.39 32.51 -12.52
C THR A 454 -4.97 31.98 -12.36
N ALA A 455 -4.60 30.99 -13.17
CA ALA A 455 -3.24 30.45 -13.21
C ALA A 455 -2.18 31.56 -13.42
N ASP A 456 -2.51 32.57 -14.23
CA ASP A 456 -1.68 33.76 -14.42
C ASP A 456 -1.52 34.57 -13.14
N SER A 457 -2.61 34.90 -12.44
CA SER A 457 -2.57 35.68 -11.20
C SER A 457 -1.81 35.00 -10.07
N LEU A 458 -1.77 33.67 -10.09
CA LEU A 458 -1.05 32.84 -9.12
C LEU A 458 0.40 32.54 -9.56
N GLY A 459 0.83 32.98 -10.75
CA GLY A 459 2.17 32.71 -11.27
C GLY A 459 2.44 31.22 -11.55
N ILE A 460 1.39 30.47 -11.92
CA ILE A 460 1.43 29.03 -12.22
C ILE A 460 0.91 28.72 -13.63
N ASN A 461 0.99 29.68 -14.55
CA ASN A 461 0.61 29.45 -15.95
C ASN A 461 1.43 28.28 -16.54
N GLY A 462 0.74 27.36 -17.23
CA GLY A 462 1.31 26.11 -17.74
C GLY A 462 1.57 25.02 -16.70
N LEU A 463 1.35 25.30 -15.40
CA LEU A 463 1.57 24.35 -14.30
C LEU A 463 0.25 23.87 -13.65
N LEU A 464 -0.90 24.44 -14.01
CA LEU A 464 -2.18 24.01 -13.42
C LEU A 464 -2.76 22.78 -14.13
N ALA A 465 -2.79 22.81 -15.46
CA ALA A 465 -3.42 21.79 -16.30
C ALA A 465 -2.75 20.41 -16.14
N ASN A 466 -3.57 19.36 -15.95
CA ASN A 466 -3.14 17.97 -15.73
C ASN A 466 -2.21 17.76 -14.52
N GLN A 467 -2.12 18.73 -13.61
CA GLN A 467 -1.36 18.58 -12.39
C GLN A 467 -2.26 18.24 -11.21
N THR A 468 -1.73 17.45 -10.29
CA THR A 468 -2.36 17.18 -9.00
C THR A 468 -1.92 18.22 -7.99
N TRP A 469 -2.87 18.72 -7.22
CA TRP A 469 -2.65 19.70 -6.18
C TRP A 469 -3.33 19.23 -4.88
N THR A 470 -2.68 19.48 -3.76
CA THR A 470 -3.22 19.24 -2.42
C THR A 470 -3.30 20.56 -1.66
N VAL A 471 -4.45 20.81 -1.04
CA VAL A 471 -4.59 21.80 0.02
C VAL A 471 -4.60 21.13 1.38
N ALA A 472 -3.87 21.71 2.35
CA ALA A 472 -3.96 21.42 3.76
C ALA A 472 -4.47 22.64 4.52
N VAL A 473 -5.56 22.49 5.26
CA VAL A 473 -6.16 23.56 6.07
C VAL A 473 -6.15 23.15 7.53
N ARG A 474 -5.66 24.01 8.42
CA ARG A 474 -5.75 23.81 9.87
C ARG A 474 -7.03 24.46 10.38
N VAL A 475 -8.03 23.64 10.71
CA VAL A 475 -9.40 24.08 11.01
C VAL A 475 -9.79 23.69 12.44
N TYR A 476 -10.42 24.60 13.18
CA TYR A 476 -11.11 24.30 14.43
C TYR A 476 -12.62 24.46 14.21
N VAL A 477 -13.39 23.47 14.65
CA VAL A 477 -14.86 23.50 14.60
C VAL A 477 -15.39 23.35 16.02
N PRO A 478 -16.09 24.34 16.60
CA PRO A 478 -16.69 24.20 17.92
C PRO A 478 -17.68 23.03 17.99
N ALA A 479 -17.80 22.33 19.12
CA ALA A 479 -18.83 21.31 19.30
C ALA A 479 -20.25 21.85 19.09
N ALA A 480 -20.48 23.12 19.42
CA ALA A 480 -21.74 23.81 19.20
C ALA A 480 -22.09 24.03 17.72
N ASN A 481 -21.12 23.95 16.80
CA ASN A 481 -21.42 23.93 15.37
C ASN A 481 -21.88 22.52 15.00
N ASP A 482 -23.20 22.32 14.88
CA ASP A 482 -23.80 21.04 14.53
C ASP A 482 -23.79 20.73 13.02
N GLN A 483 -23.34 21.66 12.19
CA GLN A 483 -23.30 21.52 10.73
C GLN A 483 -22.00 20.88 10.24
N THR A 484 -22.01 20.43 8.98
CA THR A 484 -20.83 19.92 8.28
C THR A 484 -19.96 21.08 7.78
N VAL A 485 -18.78 21.25 8.35
CA VAL A 485 -17.76 22.17 7.83
C VAL A 485 -17.05 21.49 6.65
N ARG A 486 -16.78 22.24 5.59
CA ARG A 486 -16.26 21.70 4.33
C ARG A 486 -15.07 22.47 3.81
N VAL A 487 -14.04 21.75 3.38
CA VAL A 487 -12.95 22.28 2.55
C VAL A 487 -13.13 21.79 1.12
N THR A 488 -12.93 22.65 0.13
CA THR A 488 -13.12 22.33 -1.29
C THR A 488 -11.94 22.84 -2.12
N LEU A 489 -11.53 22.04 -3.11
CA LEU A 489 -10.59 22.43 -4.15
C LEU A 489 -11.27 22.30 -5.52
N GLN A 490 -11.31 23.39 -6.29
CA GLN A 490 -12.10 23.49 -7.52
C GLN A 490 -11.40 24.32 -8.62
N ASP A 491 -11.89 24.17 -9.86
CA ASP A 491 -11.47 24.92 -11.06
C ASP A 491 -12.63 25.71 -11.69
N ASN A 492 -12.38 26.37 -12.82
CA ASN A 492 -13.32 27.23 -13.54
C ASN A 492 -14.43 26.48 -14.26
N ASN A 493 -14.36 25.15 -14.36
CA ASN A 493 -15.27 24.39 -15.19
C ASN A 493 -16.58 24.01 -14.48
N GLY A 494 -16.75 24.45 -13.22
CA GLY A 494 -18.03 24.52 -12.50
C GLY A 494 -18.86 23.24 -12.36
N SER A 495 -18.39 22.10 -12.89
CA SER A 495 -19.17 20.87 -12.97
C SER A 495 -18.32 19.61 -12.74
N ALA A 496 -18.99 18.65 -12.09
CA ALA A 496 -18.62 17.25 -11.78
C ALA A 496 -17.45 16.93 -10.83
N GLN A 497 -16.44 17.78 -10.58
CA GLN A 497 -15.29 17.33 -9.76
C GLN A 497 -14.71 18.39 -8.81
N SER A 498 -15.56 19.01 -7.99
CA SER A 498 -15.08 19.61 -6.73
C SER A 498 -14.66 18.49 -5.78
N THR A 499 -13.38 18.33 -5.47
CA THR A 499 -13.00 17.42 -4.37
C THR A 499 -13.30 18.12 -3.05
N THR A 500 -13.98 17.44 -2.14
CA THR A 500 -14.34 17.98 -0.82
C THR A 500 -13.87 17.04 0.27
N ASN A 501 -13.54 17.60 1.42
CA ASN A 501 -13.40 16.83 2.64
C ASN A 501 -14.18 17.54 3.75
N ASP A 502 -14.97 16.75 4.45
CA ASP A 502 -15.92 17.20 5.44
C ASP A 502 -15.33 16.93 6.83
N VAL A 503 -15.45 17.92 7.71
CA VAL A 503 -15.00 17.83 9.10
C VAL A 503 -16.09 17.13 9.90
N ASP A 504 -15.80 15.90 10.35
CA ASP A 504 -16.76 15.05 11.06
C ASP A 504 -17.06 15.63 12.45
N ALA A 505 -18.27 15.37 12.98
CA ALA A 505 -18.67 15.81 14.31
C ALA A 505 -17.71 15.31 15.42
N SER A 506 -17.11 14.14 15.22
CA SER A 506 -16.08 13.57 16.11
C SER A 506 -14.78 14.37 16.17
N THR A 507 -14.52 15.24 15.18
CA THR A 507 -13.29 16.04 15.08
C THR A 507 -13.39 17.45 15.69
N ARG A 508 -14.52 17.76 16.34
CA ARG A 508 -14.81 19.09 16.90
C ARG A 508 -14.02 19.37 18.19
N ASP A 509 -13.99 20.65 18.57
CA ASP A 509 -13.33 21.22 19.74
C ASP A 509 -11.80 21.05 19.80
N ARG A 510 -11.17 20.90 18.62
CA ARG A 510 -9.73 20.95 18.46
C ARG A 510 -9.38 21.44 17.06
N TYR A 511 -8.18 22.00 16.90
CA TYR A 511 -7.62 22.20 15.56
C TYR A 511 -7.22 20.86 14.97
N CYS A 512 -7.70 20.59 13.75
CA CYS A 512 -7.34 19.41 12.99
C CYS A 512 -6.86 19.79 11.59
N TRP A 513 -6.05 18.94 10.98
CA TRP A 513 -5.72 19.06 9.57
C TRP A 513 -6.86 18.53 8.72
N VAL A 514 -7.19 19.28 7.66
CA VAL A 514 -8.13 18.84 6.62
C VAL A 514 -7.42 18.90 5.29
N TYR A 515 -7.30 17.74 4.65
CA TYR A 515 -6.66 17.63 3.34
C TYR A 515 -7.70 17.46 2.23
N VAL A 516 -7.47 18.17 1.12
CA VAL A 516 -8.23 17.99 -0.12
C VAL A 516 -7.24 17.97 -1.28
N THR A 517 -7.33 16.95 -2.12
CA THR A 517 -6.44 16.77 -3.27
C THR A 517 -7.28 16.70 -4.53
N LYS A 518 -6.82 17.27 -5.63
CA LYS A 518 -7.50 17.22 -6.93
C LYS A 518 -6.48 17.20 -8.06
N THR A 519 -6.72 16.35 -9.04
CA THR A 519 -6.07 16.46 -10.36
C THR A 519 -6.89 17.38 -11.22
N PHE A 520 -6.27 18.44 -11.74
CA PHE A 520 -6.94 19.47 -12.53
C PHE A 520 -6.99 19.05 -13.99
N ALA A 521 -8.13 19.30 -14.65
CA ALA A 521 -8.32 18.97 -16.05
C ALA A 521 -7.33 19.74 -16.96
N SER A 522 -7.10 19.23 -18.16
CA SER A 522 -6.19 19.84 -19.14
C SER A 522 -6.57 21.26 -19.55
N ASN A 523 -7.84 21.64 -19.38
CA ASN A 523 -8.38 22.96 -19.70
C ASN A 523 -8.58 23.86 -18.46
N ALA A 524 -8.12 23.46 -17.27
CA ALA A 524 -8.26 24.26 -16.07
C ALA A 524 -7.43 25.55 -16.16
N THR A 525 -8.08 26.70 -15.99
CA THR A 525 -7.43 28.04 -16.01
C THR A 525 -7.49 28.77 -14.68
N THR A 526 -8.27 28.27 -13.73
CA THR A 526 -8.35 28.81 -12.37
C THR A 526 -8.19 27.71 -11.33
N LEU A 527 -7.67 28.09 -10.18
CA LEU A 527 -7.67 27.26 -8.98
C LEU A 527 -8.31 28.05 -7.86
N HIS A 528 -9.27 27.44 -7.18
CA HIS A 528 -9.87 28.00 -5.97
C HIS A 528 -9.87 26.97 -4.84
N VAL A 529 -9.49 27.45 -3.67
CA VAL A 529 -9.67 26.75 -2.40
C VAL A 529 -10.80 27.43 -1.65
N ARG A 530 -11.78 26.68 -1.15
CA ARG A 530 -12.86 27.20 -0.33
C ARG A 530 -12.88 26.52 1.03
N VAL A 531 -13.15 27.32 2.07
CA VAL A 531 -13.49 26.82 3.41
C VAL A 531 -14.88 27.34 3.76
N SER A 532 -15.77 26.41 4.08
CA SER A 532 -17.17 26.68 4.36
C SER A 532 -17.52 26.30 5.81
N PRO A 533 -18.00 27.24 6.64
CA PRO A 533 -18.43 26.95 8.01
C PRO A 533 -19.68 26.06 8.08
N ARG A 534 -20.39 25.86 6.96
CA ARG A 534 -21.39 24.81 6.77
C ARG A 534 -21.53 24.42 5.28
N ALA A 535 -21.88 23.18 5.00
CA ALA A 535 -22.13 22.67 3.65
C ALA A 535 -23.56 22.95 3.14
N SER A 536 -24.53 23.07 4.04
CA SER A 536 -25.94 23.33 3.74
C SER A 536 -26.65 23.92 4.98
N GLY A 537 -27.95 24.19 4.87
CA GLY A 537 -28.78 24.68 5.98
C GLY A 537 -28.78 26.21 6.14
N THR A 538 -29.42 26.67 7.22
CA THR A 538 -29.64 28.09 7.56
C THR A 538 -29.11 28.49 8.94
N ALA A 539 -28.55 27.54 9.72
CA ALA A 539 -28.06 27.79 11.08
C ALA A 539 -26.80 28.67 11.09
N VAL A 540 -26.81 29.76 11.86
CA VAL A 540 -25.62 30.61 12.06
C VAL A 540 -24.59 29.81 12.84
N VAL A 541 -23.55 29.38 12.14
CA VAL A 541 -22.47 28.58 12.71
C VAL A 541 -21.12 29.16 12.30
N SER A 542 -20.08 28.81 13.07
CA SER A 542 -18.73 29.26 12.81
C SER A 542 -17.72 28.12 12.79
N CYS A 543 -16.64 28.32 12.06
CA CYS A 543 -15.40 27.57 12.20
C CYS A 543 -14.23 28.56 12.22
N TYR A 544 -13.04 28.08 12.55
CA TYR A 544 -11.84 28.91 12.65
C TYR A 544 -10.75 28.30 11.77
N VAL A 545 -10.11 29.12 10.95
CA VAL A 545 -9.00 28.73 10.09
C VAL A 545 -7.73 29.36 10.66
N ASP A 546 -6.78 28.53 11.07
CA ASP A 546 -5.49 29.01 11.59
C ASP A 546 -4.52 29.30 10.44
N ARG A 547 -4.36 28.33 9.54
CA ARG A 547 -3.44 28.42 8.40
C ARG A 547 -3.85 27.51 7.26
N ILE A 548 -3.38 27.83 6.06
CA ILE A 548 -3.73 27.13 4.83
C ILE A 548 -2.55 27.00 3.87
N TYR A 549 -2.34 25.80 3.34
CA TYR A 549 -1.28 25.50 2.40
C TYR A 549 -1.81 24.88 1.13
N LEU A 550 -1.37 25.39 -0.02
CA LEU A 550 -1.66 24.82 -1.33
C LEU A 550 -0.34 24.42 -1.99
N MET A 551 -0.22 23.14 -2.31
CA MET A 551 1.04 22.53 -2.73
C MET A 551 0.81 21.63 -3.95
N PRO A 552 1.78 21.51 -4.87
CA PRO A 552 1.70 20.54 -5.96
C PRO A 552 1.90 19.12 -5.43
N GLY A 553 1.31 18.14 -6.11
CA GLY A 553 1.39 16.72 -5.77
C GLY A 553 0.14 16.18 -5.10
N SER A 554 0.20 14.90 -4.72
CA SER A 554 -0.91 14.14 -4.12
C SER A 554 -0.91 14.14 -2.59
N VAL A 555 0.10 14.78 -1.98
CA VAL A 555 0.41 14.75 -0.54
C VAL A 555 0.77 16.15 -0.09
N PRO A 556 0.27 16.61 1.07
CA PRO A 556 0.69 17.89 1.59
C PRO A 556 2.18 17.90 1.96
N SER A 557 2.80 19.05 1.72
CA SER A 557 4.20 19.43 1.97
C SER A 557 4.23 20.84 2.63
N LEU A 558 4.17 20.94 3.97
CA LEU A 558 4.09 22.23 4.68
C LEU A 558 5.33 23.08 4.43
N ALA A 559 5.15 24.29 3.88
CA ALA A 559 6.20 25.25 3.59
C ALA A 559 7.11 25.53 4.81
N GLY A 560 8.29 24.91 4.85
CA GLY A 560 9.40 25.40 5.66
C GLY A 560 9.88 26.71 5.07
N GLY A 561 9.95 27.76 5.90
CA GLY A 561 10.38 29.09 5.49
C GLY A 561 11.78 29.08 4.87
N SER A 562 11.84 28.93 3.54
CA SER A 562 12.99 29.37 2.75
C SER A 562 12.65 30.73 2.15
N PRO A 563 13.60 31.69 2.17
CA PRO A 563 13.39 32.99 1.53
C PRO A 563 13.07 32.80 0.04
N PRO A 564 12.41 33.77 -0.61
CA PRO A 564 12.12 33.69 -2.04
C PRO A 564 13.43 33.48 -2.77
N ILE A 565 13.59 32.30 -3.40
CA ILE A 565 14.69 32.08 -4.33
C ILE A 565 14.49 33.08 -5.45
N THR A 566 15.30 34.13 -5.41
CA THR A 566 15.52 35.00 -6.56
C THR A 566 15.93 34.05 -7.68
N GLN A 567 15.23 34.12 -8.80
CA GLN A 567 15.41 33.28 -9.98
C GLN A 567 16.88 33.26 -10.42
N VAL A 568 17.69 32.35 -9.87
CA VAL A 568 19.05 32.09 -10.35
C VAL A 568 18.91 31.10 -11.49
N GLY A 569 19.49 31.47 -12.64
CA GLY A 569 19.43 30.72 -13.88
C GLY A 569 19.81 29.24 -13.71
N ALA A 570 19.15 28.43 -14.53
CA ALA A 570 19.31 26.99 -14.66
C ALA A 570 20.75 26.51 -14.40
N SER A 571 20.96 25.93 -13.22
CA SER A 571 22.12 25.12 -12.89
C SER A 571 21.57 23.83 -12.27
N SER A 572 21.81 22.71 -12.93
CA SER A 572 21.28 21.39 -12.60
C SER A 572 21.66 20.96 -11.19
N VAL A 573 20.65 20.80 -10.32
CA VAL A 573 20.79 20.10 -9.04
C VAL A 573 20.37 18.64 -9.27
N THR A 574 21.34 17.74 -9.15
CA THR A 574 21.14 16.29 -9.21
C THR A 574 20.46 15.84 -7.91
N PHE A 575 19.23 15.35 -8.00
CA PHE A 575 18.58 14.65 -6.88
C PHE A 575 19.03 13.18 -6.89
N GLY A 576 19.44 12.71 -5.71
CA GLY A 576 19.93 11.35 -5.49
C GLY A 576 18.91 10.29 -5.92
N SER A 577 19.41 9.28 -6.63
CA SER A 577 18.68 8.09 -7.04
C SER A 577 18.20 7.30 -5.82
N ASN A 578 16.89 7.08 -5.73
CA ASN A 578 16.33 6.07 -4.84
C ASN A 578 16.84 4.70 -5.27
N GLU A 579 17.58 4.08 -4.36
CA GLU A 579 18.05 2.71 -4.40
C GLU A 579 16.85 1.77 -4.21
N ILE A 580 16.44 1.07 -5.28
CA ILE A 580 15.48 -0.04 -5.25
C ILE A 580 16.26 -1.31 -5.59
N GLN A 581 16.58 -2.12 -4.58
CA GLN A 581 17.26 -3.42 -4.71
C GLN A 581 16.29 -4.52 -5.19
N VAL A 582 16.54 -5.12 -6.37
CA VAL A 582 17.23 -6.40 -6.70
C VAL A 582 16.30 -7.62 -6.62
N ASN A 583 15.89 -8.11 -7.80
CA ASN A 583 15.90 -9.52 -8.19
C ASN A 583 15.73 -9.62 -9.72
N ALA A 584 16.76 -10.16 -10.38
CA ALA A 584 16.86 -10.58 -11.80
C ALA A 584 16.35 -9.62 -12.90
N GLU A 585 17.21 -9.35 -13.88
CA GLU A 585 16.99 -8.52 -15.09
C GLU A 585 15.90 -9.00 -16.08
N ALA A 586 14.89 -9.76 -15.62
CA ALA A 586 13.73 -10.10 -16.42
C ALA A 586 12.80 -8.91 -16.69
N ASN A 587 12.96 -7.79 -15.97
CA ASN A 587 12.02 -6.69 -16.05
C ASN A 587 12.73 -5.35 -16.30
N MET A 588 12.63 -4.82 -17.53
CA MET A 588 11.99 -3.51 -17.60
C MET A 588 10.68 -3.69 -16.83
N ASP A 589 10.58 -3.08 -15.64
CA ASP A 589 9.52 -3.35 -14.66
C ASP A 589 8.19 -3.67 -15.37
N ARG A 590 7.60 -4.87 -15.17
CA ARG A 590 6.33 -5.26 -15.82
C ARG A 590 5.25 -4.18 -15.59
N LEU A 591 5.40 -3.41 -14.49
CA LEU A 591 4.68 -2.19 -14.13
C LEU A 591 4.76 -1.02 -15.14
N TYR A 592 5.66 -1.04 -16.12
CA TYR A 592 5.81 0.00 -17.15
C TYR A 592 5.19 -0.36 -18.51
N CYS A 593 4.70 -1.59 -18.69
CA CYS A 593 3.86 -1.97 -19.84
C CYS A 593 2.40 -1.61 -19.58
N ASP A 594 1.98 -0.42 -19.98
CA ASP A 594 0.55 -0.11 -20.10
C ASP A 594 -0.02 -0.90 -21.30
N SER A 595 -1.11 -1.62 -21.11
CA SER A 595 -1.76 -2.45 -22.14
C SER A 595 -2.30 -1.65 -23.34
N THR A 596 -2.28 -0.32 -23.27
CA THR A 596 -2.84 0.57 -24.29
C THR A 596 -1.82 1.26 -25.20
N ALA A 597 -0.52 1.19 -24.89
CA ALA A 597 0.50 1.90 -25.65
C ALA A 597 1.16 1.01 -26.72
N PHE A 598 0.66 1.13 -27.96
CA PHE A 598 1.24 0.44 -29.10
C PHE A 598 2.23 1.32 -29.84
N MET A 599 3.42 0.81 -30.09
CA MET A 599 4.34 1.46 -31.00
C MET A 599 4.15 0.92 -32.41
N SER A 600 3.71 1.80 -33.32
CA SER A 600 3.86 1.55 -34.75
C SER A 600 5.35 1.61 -35.10
N ASN A 601 5.89 0.47 -35.50
CA ASN A 601 7.13 0.43 -36.27
C ASN A 601 6.75 0.61 -37.73
N ASN A 602 7.47 1.45 -38.46
CA ASN A 602 7.41 1.41 -39.91
C ASN A 602 8.47 0.42 -40.40
N THR A 603 8.23 -0.15 -41.58
CA THR A 603 9.24 -0.97 -42.28
C THR A 603 10.57 -0.21 -42.43
N GLY A 604 11.68 -0.90 -42.21
CA GLY A 604 13.02 -0.34 -42.35
C GLY A 604 13.41 0.68 -41.29
N ILE A 605 12.81 0.65 -40.10
CA ILE A 605 13.24 1.47 -38.95
C ILE A 605 13.78 0.56 -37.86
N ALA A 606 15.05 0.76 -37.49
CA ALA A 606 15.62 0.17 -36.28
C ALA A 606 15.23 1.04 -35.08
N VAL A 607 14.58 0.46 -34.08
CA VAL A 607 14.17 1.17 -32.86
C VAL A 607 14.98 0.64 -31.68
N PHE A 608 15.48 1.56 -30.85
CA PHE A 608 16.34 1.27 -29.71
C PHE A 608 15.63 1.58 -28.38
N ALA A 609 15.79 0.72 -27.38
CA ALA A 609 15.45 0.94 -25.98
C ALA A 609 16.73 0.93 -25.15
N TYR A 610 17.07 2.06 -24.52
CA TYR A 610 18.28 2.18 -23.71
C TYR A 610 18.03 1.71 -22.28
N PHE A 611 19.05 1.08 -21.68
CA PHE A 611 19.03 0.66 -20.28
C PHE A 611 20.46 0.68 -19.70
N THR A 612 20.57 0.54 -18.38
CA THR A 612 21.84 0.32 -17.69
C THR A 612 21.73 -1.04 -17.00
N ALA A 613 22.69 -1.92 -17.24
CA ALA A 613 22.70 -3.23 -16.61
C ALA A 613 22.80 -3.07 -15.08
N LYS A 614 22.00 -3.84 -14.34
CA LYS A 614 21.94 -3.75 -12.88
C LYS A 614 22.77 -4.82 -12.18
N GLN A 615 23.30 -5.76 -12.93
CA GLN A 615 24.17 -6.82 -12.46
C GLN A 615 25.00 -7.34 -13.63
N ASP A 616 26.06 -8.08 -13.32
CA ASP A 616 26.76 -8.88 -14.32
C ASP A 616 25.89 -10.09 -14.71
N ILE A 617 25.52 -10.19 -15.99
CA ILE A 617 24.69 -11.30 -16.49
C ILE A 617 25.21 -11.80 -17.84
N THR A 618 24.89 -13.04 -18.19
CA THR A 618 24.99 -13.53 -19.57
C THR A 618 23.60 -13.89 -20.08
N ILE A 619 23.17 -13.25 -21.17
CA ILE A 619 21.88 -13.51 -21.82
C ILE A 619 22.06 -14.34 -23.09
N ASN A 620 21.12 -15.24 -23.34
CA ASN A 620 21.09 -16.12 -24.51
C ASN A 620 19.89 -15.86 -25.43
N ASN A 621 18.85 -15.21 -24.92
CA ASN A 621 17.64 -14.91 -25.68
C ASN A 621 17.21 -13.44 -25.48
N LEU A 622 16.40 -12.96 -26.41
CA LEU A 622 15.68 -11.70 -26.30
C LEU A 622 14.17 -11.97 -26.35
N GLN A 623 13.42 -11.36 -25.45
CA GLN A 623 11.96 -11.41 -25.45
C GLN A 623 11.38 -10.11 -26.00
N VAL A 624 10.31 -10.23 -26.78
CA VAL A 624 9.56 -9.09 -27.33
C VAL A 624 8.06 -9.41 -27.37
N PHE A 625 7.24 -8.40 -27.11
CA PHE A 625 5.78 -8.52 -27.15
C PHE A 625 5.19 -7.79 -28.36
N THR A 626 4.31 -8.45 -29.11
CA THR A 626 3.50 -7.77 -30.13
C THR A 626 2.34 -7.01 -29.51
N GLY A 627 1.94 -5.93 -30.17
CA GLY A 627 0.77 -5.14 -29.84
C GLY A 627 -0.49 -5.58 -30.60
N SER A 628 -1.35 -4.61 -30.85
CA SER A 628 -2.65 -4.77 -31.52
C SER A 628 -2.61 -5.13 -33.02
N THR A 629 -1.44 -5.14 -33.65
CA THR A 629 -1.27 -5.48 -35.07
C THR A 629 -0.14 -6.48 -35.20
N ALA A 630 -0.46 -7.69 -35.67
CA ALA A 630 0.53 -8.67 -36.07
C ALA A 630 1.19 -8.27 -37.39
N ALA A 631 2.39 -8.78 -37.67
CA ALA A 631 2.96 -8.66 -38.99
C ALA A 631 2.03 -9.35 -40.00
N ALA A 632 1.68 -8.66 -41.08
CA ALA A 632 1.00 -9.26 -42.22
C ALA A 632 1.98 -10.19 -42.97
N ALA A 633 1.62 -10.66 -44.18
CA ALA A 633 2.43 -11.54 -45.05
C ALA A 633 3.94 -11.50 -44.74
N THR A 634 4.53 -12.68 -44.50
CA THR A 634 5.89 -12.92 -43.99
C THR A 634 6.84 -11.75 -44.26
N PRO A 635 7.19 -10.94 -43.24
CA PRO A 635 8.19 -9.90 -43.39
C PRO A 635 9.44 -10.42 -44.10
N THR A 636 10.16 -9.54 -44.79
CA THR A 636 11.45 -9.92 -45.40
C THR A 636 12.54 -10.04 -44.35
N LEU A 637 12.43 -9.29 -43.24
CA LEU A 637 13.35 -9.34 -42.12
C LEU A 637 12.64 -9.00 -40.81
N VAL A 638 12.89 -9.80 -39.78
CA VAL A 638 12.68 -9.43 -38.37
C VAL A 638 13.94 -9.81 -37.62
N LYS A 639 14.59 -8.87 -36.93
CA LYS A 639 15.77 -9.11 -36.09
C LYS A 639 15.72 -8.30 -34.82
N LEU A 640 16.28 -8.87 -33.76
CA LEU A 640 16.55 -8.18 -32.51
C LEU A 640 18.05 -8.12 -32.27
N GLY A 641 18.50 -7.12 -31.51
CA GLY A 641 19.91 -6.98 -31.18
C GLY A 641 20.15 -6.32 -29.84
N VAL A 642 21.38 -6.44 -29.37
CA VAL A 642 21.91 -5.84 -28.15
C VAL A 642 23.13 -5.02 -28.53
N TYR A 643 23.18 -3.78 -28.05
CA TYR A 643 24.26 -2.83 -28.31
C TYR A 643 24.86 -2.36 -27.00
N SER A 644 26.18 -2.26 -26.95
CA SER A 644 26.85 -1.42 -25.97
C SER A 644 26.72 0.05 -26.40
N VAL A 645 26.62 0.95 -25.42
CA VAL A 645 26.51 2.39 -25.65
C VAL A 645 27.78 3.06 -25.14
N ASP A 646 28.48 3.79 -26.01
CA ASP A 646 29.59 4.63 -25.55
C ASP A 646 29.00 5.82 -24.76
N PRO A 647 29.35 5.98 -23.46
CA PRO A 647 28.73 7.02 -22.62
C PRO A 647 29.16 8.45 -23.00
N GLY A 648 30.28 8.62 -23.71
CA GLY A 648 30.79 9.93 -24.12
C GLY A 648 30.21 10.42 -25.44
N THR A 649 29.98 9.51 -26.39
CA THR A 649 29.54 9.83 -27.76
C THR A 649 28.09 9.42 -28.04
N GLY A 650 27.56 8.45 -27.28
CA GLY A 650 26.29 7.80 -27.56
C GLY A 650 26.34 6.82 -28.74
N ASP A 651 27.53 6.51 -29.24
CA ASP A 651 27.73 5.52 -30.30
C ASP A 651 27.26 4.13 -29.85
N LEU A 652 26.60 3.41 -30.74
CA LEU A 652 26.07 2.08 -30.50
C LEU A 652 26.97 1.05 -31.19
N THR A 653 27.46 0.05 -30.46
CA THR A 653 28.22 -1.09 -31.02
C THR A 653 27.48 -2.39 -30.73
N GLN A 654 27.11 -3.13 -31.78
CA GLN A 654 26.37 -4.40 -31.66
C GLN A 654 27.23 -5.44 -30.94
N ILE A 655 26.72 -5.98 -29.84
CA ILE A 655 27.36 -7.04 -29.05
C ILE A 655 26.59 -8.36 -29.10
N GLY A 656 25.33 -8.33 -29.57
CA GLY A 656 24.55 -9.52 -29.88
C GLY A 656 23.45 -9.23 -30.89
N VAL A 657 23.06 -10.26 -31.65
CA VAL A 657 22.00 -10.18 -32.66
C VAL A 657 21.34 -11.54 -32.81
N THR A 658 20.05 -11.56 -33.08
CA THR A 658 19.31 -12.78 -33.43
C THR A 658 19.51 -13.12 -34.90
N ALA A 659 19.29 -14.39 -35.27
CA ALA A 659 18.99 -14.72 -36.67
C ALA A 659 17.69 -14.02 -37.10
N SER A 660 17.43 -13.94 -38.40
CA SER A 660 16.15 -13.39 -38.83
C SER A 660 15.00 -14.36 -38.52
N VAL A 661 13.96 -13.87 -37.86
CA VAL A 661 12.79 -14.65 -37.41
C VAL A 661 11.50 -14.30 -38.15
N HIS A 662 11.63 -13.79 -39.37
CA HIS A 662 10.54 -13.23 -40.16
C HIS A 662 9.40 -14.20 -40.54
N GLY A 663 9.57 -15.51 -40.33
CA GLY A 663 8.52 -16.53 -40.51
C GLY A 663 7.90 -17.09 -39.23
N THR A 664 8.48 -16.80 -38.06
CA THR A 664 8.09 -17.45 -36.79
C THR A 664 7.80 -16.49 -35.66
N ALA A 665 8.31 -15.25 -35.72
CA ALA A 665 8.08 -14.24 -34.69
C ALA A 665 7.20 -13.09 -35.20
N LEU A 666 6.49 -12.46 -34.25
CA LEU A 666 5.63 -11.29 -34.45
C LEU A 666 4.40 -11.50 -35.38
N ASN A 667 4.00 -12.74 -35.62
CA ASN A 667 2.90 -13.13 -36.51
C ASN A 667 1.52 -13.22 -35.83
N ALA A 668 1.44 -12.99 -34.53
CA ALA A 668 0.22 -12.94 -33.73
C ALA A 668 0.20 -11.66 -32.89
N THR A 669 -0.99 -11.15 -32.57
CA THR A 669 -1.18 -9.97 -31.71
C THR A 669 -1.04 -10.35 -30.24
N TYR A 670 -0.59 -9.41 -29.39
CA TYR A 670 -0.50 -9.60 -27.93
C TYR A 670 0.25 -10.87 -27.50
N THR A 671 1.26 -11.26 -28.26
CA THR A 671 2.00 -12.51 -28.07
C THR A 671 3.45 -12.21 -27.69
N GLU A 672 3.94 -12.91 -26.68
CA GLU A 672 5.35 -12.90 -26.30
C GLU A 672 6.15 -13.81 -27.23
N TYR A 673 7.28 -13.32 -27.71
CA TYR A 673 8.23 -14.11 -28.50
C TYR A 673 9.59 -14.10 -27.82
N THR A 674 10.10 -15.29 -27.50
CA THR A 674 11.49 -15.50 -27.08
C THR A 674 12.32 -15.88 -28.30
N VAL A 675 13.34 -15.08 -28.61
CA VAL A 675 14.17 -15.23 -29.79
C VAL A 675 15.63 -15.46 -29.37
N PRO A 676 16.25 -16.58 -29.77
CA PRO A 676 17.64 -16.85 -29.40
C PRO A 676 18.62 -15.89 -30.09
N LEU A 677 19.62 -15.46 -29.34
CA LEU A 677 20.77 -14.74 -29.88
C LEU A 677 21.68 -15.72 -30.64
N THR A 678 22.38 -15.21 -31.65
CA THR A 678 23.38 -16.00 -32.42
C THR A 678 24.62 -16.36 -31.59
N GLY A 679 24.81 -15.68 -30.46
CA GLY A 679 25.81 -15.97 -29.44
C GLY A 679 25.39 -15.34 -28.12
N SER A 680 25.90 -15.87 -27.01
CA SER A 680 25.63 -15.32 -25.68
C SER A 680 26.24 -13.92 -25.53
N VAL A 681 25.58 -13.06 -24.77
CA VAL A 681 26.04 -11.68 -24.51
C VAL A 681 26.22 -11.49 -23.02
N SER A 682 27.44 -11.12 -22.61
CA SER A 682 27.71 -10.71 -21.24
C SER A 682 27.47 -9.20 -21.08
N LEU A 683 26.62 -8.84 -20.12
CA LEU A 683 26.38 -7.48 -19.68
C LEU A 683 27.10 -7.26 -18.35
N THR A 684 27.62 -6.06 -18.15
CA THR A 684 28.36 -5.67 -16.95
C THR A 684 27.61 -4.61 -16.19
N GLU A 685 27.49 -4.78 -14.87
CA GLU A 685 26.79 -3.87 -13.99
C GLU A 685 27.25 -2.42 -14.17
N GLY A 686 26.28 -1.49 -14.21
CA GLY A 686 26.52 -0.06 -14.31
C GLY A 686 26.87 0.45 -15.71
N LEU A 687 27.06 -0.42 -16.71
CA LEU A 687 27.30 0.00 -18.09
C LEU A 687 25.99 0.23 -18.87
N PRO A 688 25.95 1.24 -19.76
CA PRO A 688 24.78 1.50 -20.59
C PRO A 688 24.75 0.60 -21.83
N TYR A 689 23.56 0.10 -22.13
CA TYR A 689 23.26 -0.78 -23.24
C TYR A 689 21.97 -0.32 -23.95
N ALA A 690 21.72 -0.89 -25.13
CA ALA A 690 20.46 -0.71 -25.83
C ALA A 690 19.99 -2.01 -26.49
N TYR A 691 18.71 -2.35 -26.32
CA TYR A 691 18.04 -3.34 -27.15
C TYR A 691 17.56 -2.70 -28.44
N ALA A 692 17.62 -3.44 -29.54
CA ALA A 692 17.15 -3.01 -30.84
C ALA A 692 16.15 -3.99 -31.45
N VAL A 693 15.21 -3.46 -32.22
CA VAL A 693 14.31 -4.25 -33.06
C VAL A 693 14.20 -3.61 -34.44
N LEU A 694 14.29 -4.45 -35.48
CA LEU A 694 14.11 -4.04 -36.88
C LEU A 694 13.13 -4.99 -37.57
N GLN A 695 12.16 -4.41 -38.26
CA GLN A 695 11.25 -5.11 -39.16
C GLN A 695 11.36 -4.51 -40.56
N VAL A 696 11.56 -5.35 -41.58
CA VAL A 696 11.55 -4.96 -43.00
C VAL A 696 10.50 -5.81 -43.69
N SER A 697 9.47 -5.18 -44.24
CA SER A 697 8.39 -5.84 -44.97
C SER A 697 7.89 -4.95 -46.11
N GLY A 698 7.43 -5.60 -47.19
CA GLY A 698 6.60 -4.95 -48.22
C GLY A 698 5.12 -4.86 -47.84
N ALA A 699 4.73 -5.47 -46.71
CA ALA A 699 3.39 -5.45 -46.14
C ALA A 699 3.39 -4.75 -44.76
N ALA A 700 2.26 -4.78 -44.06
CA ALA A 700 2.16 -4.25 -42.69
C ALA A 700 3.11 -5.00 -41.74
N VAL A 701 3.84 -4.26 -40.91
CA VAL A 701 4.73 -4.79 -39.86
C VAL A 701 4.00 -4.81 -38.52
N ALA A 702 4.46 -5.65 -37.59
CA ALA A 702 3.84 -5.76 -36.29
C ALA A 702 4.00 -4.48 -35.46
N THR A 703 2.94 -4.07 -34.76
CA THR A 703 3.09 -3.14 -33.65
C THR A 703 3.74 -3.88 -32.49
N LEU A 704 4.57 -3.17 -31.72
CA LEU A 704 5.18 -3.72 -30.53
C LEU A 704 4.52 -3.13 -29.29
N GLN A 705 4.37 -3.95 -28.26
CA GLN A 705 4.00 -3.45 -26.95
C GLN A 705 5.17 -2.63 -26.40
N GLY A 706 4.84 -1.50 -25.80
CA GLY A 706 5.83 -0.59 -25.25
C GLY A 706 5.16 0.50 -24.44
N LYS A 707 5.91 1.53 -24.08
CA LYS A 707 5.35 2.71 -23.42
C LYS A 707 5.42 3.90 -24.36
N GLY A 708 4.26 4.40 -24.75
CA GLY A 708 4.10 5.66 -25.46
C GLY A 708 3.67 6.74 -24.47
N PRO A 709 4.28 7.93 -24.45
CA PRO A 709 3.81 8.98 -23.58
C PRO A 709 2.53 9.59 -24.13
N ALA A 710 1.41 9.44 -23.42
CA ALA A 710 0.34 10.43 -23.52
C ALA A 710 0.85 11.73 -22.87
N GLY A 711 1.47 12.63 -23.65
CA GLY A 711 1.72 14.02 -23.24
C GLY A 711 3.14 14.41 -22.80
N MET A 712 4.16 13.56 -22.94
CA MET A 712 5.56 13.98 -22.75
C MET A 712 6.14 14.43 -24.10
N GLY A 713 6.46 15.72 -24.24
CA GLY A 713 7.18 16.27 -25.40
C GLY A 713 8.62 15.77 -25.52
N ASN A 714 9.54 16.60 -26.03
CA ASN A 714 10.95 16.31 -26.36
C ASN A 714 11.86 15.70 -25.24
N GLN A 715 11.31 15.20 -24.13
CA GLN A 715 12.06 14.68 -22.99
C GLN A 715 12.77 13.34 -23.27
N HIS A 716 12.25 12.50 -24.16
CA HIS A 716 12.90 11.24 -24.56
C HIS A 716 14.25 11.43 -25.27
N PHE A 717 14.53 12.66 -25.71
CA PHE A 717 15.71 13.01 -26.50
C PHE A 717 16.84 13.61 -25.65
N ARG A 718 16.58 13.89 -24.37
CA ARG A 718 17.61 14.37 -23.45
C ARG A 718 18.47 13.20 -23.03
N ALA A 719 19.78 13.42 -22.97
CA ALA A 719 20.68 12.44 -22.39
C ALA A 719 20.41 12.31 -20.87
N PRO A 720 20.39 11.09 -20.30
CA PRO A 720 20.45 9.80 -20.99
C PRO A 720 19.14 9.49 -21.75
N ARG A 721 19.27 9.09 -23.02
CA ARG A 721 18.11 8.83 -23.91
C ARG A 721 17.37 7.58 -23.44
N LEU A 722 16.05 7.56 -23.59
CA LEU A 722 15.24 6.37 -23.29
C LEU A 722 14.97 5.52 -24.53
N SER A 723 14.84 6.15 -25.70
CA SER A 723 14.72 5.46 -26.97
C SER A 723 15.27 6.28 -28.12
N ALA A 724 15.60 5.59 -29.21
CA ALA A 724 16.04 6.21 -30.47
C ALA A 724 15.56 5.40 -31.67
N LEU A 725 15.73 5.97 -32.87
CA LEU A 725 15.48 5.26 -34.12
C LEU A 725 16.55 5.56 -35.17
N VAL A 726 16.72 4.64 -36.11
CA VAL A 726 17.44 4.87 -37.36
C VAL A 726 16.56 4.40 -38.50
N THR A 727 16.33 5.26 -39.50
CA THR A 727 15.45 4.96 -40.65
C THR A 727 16.23 4.34 -41.81
N ALA A 728 15.51 3.86 -42.81
CA ALA A 728 16.05 3.29 -44.06
C ALA A 728 17.03 2.11 -43.85
N GLN A 729 16.77 1.30 -42.83
CA GLN A 729 17.57 0.12 -42.52
C GLN A 729 17.08 -1.10 -43.30
N THR A 730 18.01 -1.78 -43.97
CA THR A 730 17.77 -3.10 -44.59
C THR A 730 18.23 -4.25 -43.70
N ASP A 731 19.06 -3.96 -42.69
CA ASP A 731 19.51 -4.88 -41.63
C ASP A 731 19.95 -4.07 -40.38
N LEU A 732 20.12 -4.74 -39.25
CA LEU A 732 20.74 -4.17 -38.04
C LEU A 732 22.26 -4.05 -38.24
N GLN A 733 22.76 -2.83 -38.38
CA GLN A 733 24.19 -2.55 -38.56
C GLN A 733 25.01 -2.96 -37.33
N SER A 734 26.29 -3.30 -37.55
CA SER A 734 27.22 -3.61 -36.45
C SER A 734 27.55 -2.38 -35.60
N SER A 735 27.36 -1.17 -36.13
CA SER A 735 27.52 0.07 -35.37
C SER A 735 26.62 1.19 -35.90
N TYR A 736 26.25 2.12 -35.00
CA TYR A 736 25.61 3.38 -35.34
C TYR A 736 26.29 4.52 -34.60
N LEU A 737 26.57 5.62 -35.31
CA LEU A 737 27.04 6.84 -34.65
C LEU A 737 25.92 7.45 -33.80
N GLY A 738 26.25 7.96 -32.61
CA GLY A 738 25.35 8.66 -31.69
C GLY A 738 24.69 9.89 -32.33
N SER A 739 25.33 10.46 -33.35
CA SER A 739 24.80 11.54 -34.18
C SER A 739 23.81 11.08 -35.25
N ALA A 740 23.84 9.80 -35.64
CA ALA A 740 22.97 9.21 -36.65
C ALA A 740 21.66 8.65 -36.07
N VAL A 741 21.58 8.44 -34.76
CA VAL A 741 20.38 7.98 -34.07
C VAL A 741 19.41 9.14 -33.81
N GLY A 742 18.25 9.06 -34.46
CA GLY A 742 17.15 10.01 -34.34
C GLY A 742 16.27 9.76 -33.12
N ALA A 743 15.43 10.75 -32.85
CA ALA A 743 14.41 10.74 -31.81
C ALA A 743 13.28 9.73 -32.09
N LYS A 744 12.96 8.84 -31.14
CA LYS A 744 11.73 8.00 -31.18
C LYS A 744 10.78 8.40 -30.05
N SER A 745 9.51 8.61 -30.38
CA SER A 745 8.45 8.65 -29.36
C SER A 745 8.07 7.22 -29.00
N GLY A 746 8.24 6.89 -27.71
CA GLY A 746 7.96 5.59 -27.10
C GLY A 746 9.16 4.66 -26.98
N VAL A 747 9.09 3.71 -26.04
CA VAL A 747 10.13 2.71 -25.73
C VAL A 747 9.55 1.31 -25.96
N PRO A 748 10.15 0.47 -26.85
CA PRO A 748 9.70 -0.91 -27.03
C PRO A 748 9.99 -1.75 -25.79
N TYR A 749 9.09 -2.69 -25.47
CA TYR A 749 9.39 -3.71 -24.47
C TYR A 749 10.26 -4.80 -25.09
N ILE A 750 11.54 -4.81 -24.70
CA ILE A 750 12.50 -5.85 -25.04
C ILE A 750 13.32 -6.14 -23.77
N CYS A 751 13.51 -7.42 -23.43
CA CYS A 751 14.39 -7.83 -22.34
C CYS A 751 15.26 -9.02 -22.75
N GLY A 752 16.41 -9.18 -22.12
CA GLY A 752 17.29 -10.33 -22.28
C GLY A 752 17.00 -11.40 -21.24
N THR A 753 17.04 -12.66 -21.64
CA THR A 753 16.89 -13.80 -20.73
C THR A 753 18.05 -14.79 -20.86
N THR A 754 18.39 -15.41 -19.72
CA THR A 754 19.42 -16.46 -19.61
C THR A 754 19.03 -17.72 -20.34
#